data_AF-A0AAW2YXB0-F1
#
_entry.id   AF-A0AAW2YXB0-F1
#
_cell.length_a   1.000
_cell.length_b   1.000
_cell.length_c   1.000
_cell.angle_alpha   90.00
_cell.angle_beta   90.00
_cell.angle_gamma   90.00
#
_symmetry.space_group_name_H-M   'P 1'
#
loop_
_entity.id
_entity.type
_entity.pdbx_description
1 polymer ?
#
loop_
_entity_poly.entity_id
_entity_poly.type
_entity_poly.pdbx_seq_one_letter_code
_entity_poly.pdbx_strand_id
1 'polypeptide(L)'
;MLLTSFLLLAYVNIIAAQLSWSPCSTYRFATKDTYRDREPTSTSCATVNVPYYHNFITDKYLNLNSGAGVERVATRLYNTLSGVYDIIVPEFRGSIYNCSVYYNYDAVAQDYCQKRHFDDWSNSAAFSVDQIAFDIAHIIKLIKSQNNQNVTLFGRGVGSYVLHRVLQLNNSIVDTVIMDGVCAGKYCNASDWDVQRDQMGKKILNQLFRATNSTSKHLFSTFSYEPVSTFKTLLSRVKGGFETCGRTMSRHDFRRKSTFMLFDTTLRPWFLSALFHLTRCNYWDYSIGFITYRGSMVNDYFRDITTKDISFLSSNVIISELYNGAPDEESLLFSQEMPTYMEGLKKQGWKAYNTTLRNEIAAFNKPMLFLNGEYDPMSTIQSATGFASHFNQSTLIILPGMTSDTFMKSYVRGQSQTFTCGMDIVAQFMKCPTCNLNKACIQNMEGLTFDGDDITKRVLGDPFLVRTDLPLLTIDIINLVIYSIPILVPVIIWILLFVFRKNTRVKSRAYGPIFGLAYVFSNCLCFLVIANAYTSITGILFGQIVYDVCIAIAATVVAAQTIRFYLLSTMYSVITSNSNSAKLLKFLTNKIFSLIIFIVVGVFWSIFGLIIFVISFFIDFNAIQVFGSPVIVFSVLVMIVALLFFFYDFITFCTRTNCNLSSYFTSDPLLFRLDSILILPIIVTGVTSNIIFATINTSYTDLYIASNILNAIFMLLLCLFLGGNVSIACIVDAVRGSSERWVNFEGDDVTLKFLHSEVGMAALLKYSEKEFSLENVVAYSDINKTLKSTDSNLDAAILSVQTKFMLRTSAMELNVAHDVAQSFDNLMNNLPNSTRDEKNKVLSDVQQAVLVNIKDTMDRFKFTREFEECERIMNLSEDVTKAMDFGTLKN
;
A
#
# COMPACT_ATOMS: atom_id res chain seq x y z
N MET A 1 -18.26 0.14 -25.50
CA MET A 1 -18.99 1.23 -26.17
C MET A 1 -19.64 0.86 -27.50
N LEU A 2 -19.37 -0.30 -28.11
CA LEU A 2 -19.99 -0.70 -29.39
C LEU A 2 -21.00 -1.86 -29.31
N LEU A 3 -21.37 -2.30 -28.11
CA LEU A 3 -22.50 -3.21 -27.93
C LEU A 3 -23.37 -2.67 -26.83
N THR A 4 -24.61 -2.37 -27.17
CA THR A 4 -25.57 -2.00 -26.17
C THR A 4 -26.93 -2.60 -26.46
N SER A 5 -27.29 -3.59 -25.65
CA SER A 5 -28.61 -3.75 -25.02
C SER A 5 -29.87 -3.82 -25.88
N PHE A 6 -30.56 -4.96 -25.75
CA PHE A 6 -31.92 -5.19 -26.24
C PHE A 6 -32.87 -5.40 -25.06
N LEU A 7 -34.07 -4.81 -25.12
CA LEU A 7 -35.12 -4.98 -24.11
C LEU A 7 -36.48 -5.18 -24.78
N LEU A 8 -37.22 -6.15 -24.27
CA LEU A 8 -38.60 -6.45 -24.62
C LEU A 8 -39.49 -5.97 -23.48
N LEU A 9 -40.45 -5.09 -23.75
CA LEU A 9 -41.35 -4.54 -22.74
C LEU A 9 -42.78 -5.00 -23.04
N ALA A 10 -43.40 -5.69 -22.10
CA ALA A 10 -44.78 -6.19 -22.19
C ALA A 10 -45.60 -5.68 -20.99
N TYR A 11 -46.91 -5.49 -21.16
CA TYR A 11 -47.80 -5.06 -20.07
C TYR A 11 -48.44 -6.29 -19.39
N VAL A 12 -47.86 -6.97 -18.38
CA VAL A 12 -48.41 -8.25 -17.84
C VAL A 12 -49.23 -8.11 -16.55
N ASN A 13 -50.51 -8.52 -16.58
CA ASN A 13 -51.24 -8.98 -15.39
C ASN A 13 -51.10 -10.51 -15.26
N ILE A 14 -50.60 -10.98 -14.11
CA ILE A 14 -50.20 -12.39 -13.88
C ILE A 14 -51.41 -13.32 -13.74
N ILE A 15 -51.58 -14.28 -14.66
CA ILE A 15 -52.04 -15.67 -14.39
C ILE A 15 -51.31 -16.64 -15.34
N ALA A 16 -50.94 -17.82 -14.81
CA ALA A 16 -50.02 -18.80 -15.37
C ALA A 16 -50.51 -19.60 -16.61
N ALA A 17 -49.65 -19.74 -17.63
CA ALA A 17 -49.03 -21.01 -18.08
C ALA A 17 -48.20 -20.88 -19.40
N GLN A 18 -47.17 -21.75 -19.52
CA GLN A 18 -46.20 -22.04 -20.61
C GLN A 18 -44.82 -21.34 -20.63
N LEU A 19 -44.59 -20.24 -19.90
CA LEU A 19 -43.23 -19.85 -19.50
C LEU A 19 -43.08 -20.19 -18.01
N SER A 20 -42.22 -21.16 -17.68
CA SER A 20 -41.97 -21.52 -16.29
C SER A 20 -41.02 -20.50 -15.68
N TRP A 21 -41.59 -19.39 -15.20
CA TRP A 21 -40.86 -18.40 -14.44
C TRP A 21 -40.49 -18.96 -13.08
N SER A 22 -39.20 -18.90 -12.75
CA SER A 22 -38.66 -19.24 -11.43
C SER A 22 -37.97 -18.01 -10.85
N PRO A 23 -37.95 -17.82 -9.52
CA PRO A 23 -37.09 -16.80 -8.92
C PRO A 23 -35.66 -17.03 -9.41
N CYS A 24 -35.01 -15.98 -9.91
CA CYS A 24 -33.63 -16.11 -10.34
C CYS A 24 -32.79 -16.54 -9.13
N SER A 25 -32.16 -17.72 -9.17
CA SER A 25 -31.31 -18.22 -8.09
C SER A 25 -30.23 -17.18 -7.82
N THR A 26 -30.23 -16.62 -6.59
CA THR A 26 -29.42 -15.47 -6.13
C THR A 26 -28.24 -15.15 -7.04
N TYR A 27 -28.49 -14.28 -8.00
CA TYR A 27 -27.42 -13.59 -8.71
C TYR A 27 -26.74 -12.70 -7.69
N ARG A 28 -25.51 -13.04 -7.33
CA ARG A 28 -24.59 -12.01 -6.85
C ARG A 28 -24.27 -11.13 -8.05
N PHE A 29 -25.06 -10.10 -8.28
CA PHE A 29 -24.62 -8.98 -9.12
C PHE A 29 -23.23 -8.58 -8.61
N ALA A 30 -22.22 -8.65 -9.45
CA ALA A 30 -20.82 -8.38 -9.09
C ALA A 30 -20.56 -6.88 -8.81
N THR A 31 -21.58 -6.11 -8.44
CA THR A 31 -21.54 -4.68 -8.14
C THR A 31 -22.09 -4.40 -6.74
N LYS A 32 -21.70 -5.23 -5.76
CA LYS A 32 -22.16 -5.10 -4.36
C LYS A 32 -21.75 -3.78 -3.68
N ASP A 33 -20.87 -3.00 -4.30
CA ASP A 33 -20.20 -1.87 -3.64
C ASP A 33 -20.68 -0.47 -4.03
N THR A 34 -21.63 -0.29 -4.97
CA THR A 34 -22.04 1.09 -5.37
C THR A 34 -23.54 1.40 -5.39
N TYR A 35 -24.44 0.42 -5.34
CA TYR A 35 -25.89 0.68 -5.32
C TYR A 35 -26.60 -0.26 -4.34
N ARG A 36 -26.51 0.01 -3.04
CA ARG A 36 -27.19 -0.78 -2.00
C ARG A 36 -28.70 -0.54 -1.89
N ASP A 37 -29.24 0.49 -2.55
CA ASP A 37 -30.51 1.02 -2.07
C ASP A 37 -31.78 0.41 -2.64
N ARG A 38 -31.79 -0.30 -3.78
CA ARG A 38 -33.00 -0.97 -4.30
C ARG A 38 -32.67 -2.12 -5.25
N GLU A 39 -32.36 -3.30 -4.72
CA GLU A 39 -32.48 -4.51 -5.54
C GLU A 39 -33.96 -4.72 -5.90
N PRO A 40 -34.30 -5.07 -7.16
CA PRO A 40 -35.67 -5.43 -7.50
C PRO A 40 -36.11 -6.59 -6.61
N THR A 41 -37.16 -6.38 -5.81
CA THR A 41 -37.62 -7.37 -4.81
C THR A 41 -38.21 -8.64 -5.45
N SER A 42 -38.34 -8.69 -6.77
CA SER A 42 -38.92 -9.82 -7.52
C SER A 42 -38.36 -9.93 -8.95
N THR A 43 -37.15 -10.45 -9.11
CA THR A 43 -36.62 -10.84 -10.44
C THR A 43 -36.97 -12.30 -10.72
N SER A 44 -37.64 -12.56 -11.85
CA SER A 44 -37.97 -13.91 -12.31
C SER A 44 -37.23 -14.25 -13.60
N CYS A 45 -36.80 -15.49 -13.73
CA CYS A 45 -36.05 -16.03 -14.87
C CYS A 45 -36.85 -17.17 -15.52
N ALA A 46 -36.89 -17.21 -16.86
CA ALA A 46 -37.51 -18.29 -17.62
C ALA A 46 -36.64 -18.66 -18.83
N THR A 47 -36.54 -19.96 -19.11
CA THR A 47 -35.80 -20.47 -20.26
C THR A 47 -36.77 -20.83 -21.39
N VAL A 48 -36.44 -20.43 -22.62
CA VAL A 48 -37.21 -20.77 -23.82
C VAL A 48 -36.33 -21.67 -24.70
N ASN A 49 -36.76 -22.92 -24.89
CA ASN A 49 -36.10 -23.82 -25.83
C ASN A 49 -36.50 -23.44 -27.24
N VAL A 50 -35.57 -22.89 -28.01
CA VAL A 50 -35.79 -22.65 -29.44
C VAL A 50 -35.09 -23.77 -30.22
N PRO A 51 -35.79 -24.51 -31.10
CA PRO A 51 -35.21 -25.66 -31.78
C PRO A 51 -34.08 -25.24 -32.74
N TYR A 52 -32.90 -25.80 -32.50
CA TYR A 52 -31.75 -25.81 -33.40
C TYR A 52 -31.96 -26.98 -34.38
N TYR A 53 -32.65 -26.78 -35.50
CA TYR A 53 -32.57 -27.79 -36.58
C TYR A 53 -31.12 -27.76 -37.11
N HIS A 54 -30.23 -28.75 -36.91
CA HIS A 54 -30.38 -30.20 -36.73
C HIS A 54 -29.62 -30.78 -35.50
N ASN A 55 -30.30 -31.66 -34.74
CA ASN A 55 -29.85 -32.66 -33.75
C ASN A 55 -28.78 -32.30 -32.69
N PHE A 56 -29.21 -32.11 -31.42
CA PHE A 56 -28.87 -32.90 -30.20
C PHE A 56 -29.41 -32.19 -28.93
N ILE A 57 -29.53 -32.94 -27.82
CA ILE A 57 -30.37 -32.69 -26.61
C ILE A 57 -29.52 -32.30 -25.36
N THR A 58 -30.02 -31.31 -24.59
CA THR A 58 -29.84 -30.94 -23.15
C THR A 58 -28.44 -30.51 -22.62
N ASP A 59 -28.25 -29.60 -21.66
CA ASP A 59 -29.02 -29.22 -20.45
C ASP A 59 -28.62 -27.82 -19.88
N LYS A 60 -29.60 -27.09 -19.29
CA LYS A 60 -29.59 -26.06 -18.21
C LYS A 60 -28.46 -25.00 -18.10
N TYR A 61 -28.82 -23.71 -18.17
CA TYR A 61 -28.75 -22.63 -17.14
C TYR A 61 -28.76 -21.24 -17.82
N LEU A 62 -29.41 -20.22 -17.21
CA LEU A 62 -29.72 -18.93 -17.84
C LEU A 62 -29.14 -17.75 -17.05
N ASN A 63 -28.26 -16.99 -17.70
CA ASN A 63 -27.68 -15.72 -17.26
C ASN A 63 -27.00 -15.05 -18.44
N LEU A 64 -27.34 -13.88 -18.96
CA LEU A 64 -26.52 -13.23 -20.00
C LEU A 64 -26.15 -11.80 -19.60
N ASN A 65 -24.91 -11.67 -19.13
CA ASN A 65 -24.14 -10.44 -19.19
C ASN A 65 -24.03 -9.95 -20.64
N SER A 66 -24.59 -8.77 -20.83
CA SER A 66 -24.60 -7.96 -22.03
C SER A 66 -23.92 -6.65 -21.60
N GLY A 67 -22.64 -6.56 -21.96
CA GLY A 67 -21.61 -5.81 -21.23
C GLY A 67 -22.07 -4.60 -20.41
N ALA A 68 -21.81 -4.62 -19.10
CA ALA A 68 -21.85 -3.49 -18.14
C ALA A 68 -23.03 -2.48 -18.18
N GLY A 69 -24.10 -2.72 -18.95
CA GLY A 69 -25.05 -1.67 -19.30
C GLY A 69 -26.50 -2.10 -19.47
N VAL A 70 -26.82 -3.34 -19.86
CA VAL A 70 -28.22 -3.78 -19.97
C VAL A 70 -28.92 -3.74 -18.63
N GLU A 71 -28.29 -4.26 -17.58
CA GLU A 71 -28.84 -4.21 -16.23
C GLU A 71 -29.14 -2.78 -15.79
N ARG A 72 -28.26 -1.82 -16.14
CA ARG A 72 -28.49 -0.41 -15.85
C ARG A 72 -29.68 0.15 -16.63
N VAL A 73 -29.82 -0.18 -17.92
CA VAL A 73 -30.96 0.25 -18.74
C VAL A 73 -32.26 -0.37 -18.22
N ALA A 74 -32.28 -1.67 -17.97
CA ALA A 74 -33.44 -2.40 -17.44
C ALA A 74 -33.84 -1.88 -16.07
N THR A 75 -32.90 -1.72 -15.14
CA THR A 75 -33.14 -1.16 -13.80
C THR A 75 -33.68 0.27 -13.89
N ARG A 76 -33.12 1.10 -14.76
CA ARG A 76 -33.58 2.48 -14.95
C ARG A 76 -34.99 2.53 -15.55
N LEU A 77 -35.28 1.72 -16.57
CA LEU A 77 -36.63 1.60 -17.11
C LEU A 77 -37.60 1.05 -16.07
N TYR A 78 -37.19 0.04 -15.29
CA TYR A 78 -38.01 -0.56 -14.25
C TYR A 78 -38.36 0.49 -13.21
N ASN A 79 -37.38 1.24 -12.71
CA ASN A 79 -37.62 2.33 -11.76
C ASN A 79 -38.50 3.46 -12.32
N THR A 80 -38.50 3.65 -13.65
CA THR A 80 -39.29 4.70 -14.32
C THR A 80 -40.71 4.24 -14.68
N LEU A 81 -40.89 2.94 -14.92
CA LEU A 81 -42.10 2.33 -15.49
C LEU A 81 -42.72 1.26 -14.58
N SER A 82 -42.21 1.11 -13.35
CA SER A 82 -42.64 0.11 -12.39
C SER A 82 -44.15 0.20 -12.17
N GLY A 83 -44.83 -0.95 -12.25
CA GLY A 83 -46.28 -1.06 -12.10
C GLY A 83 -47.07 -0.85 -13.38
N VAL A 84 -46.42 -0.54 -14.51
CA VAL A 84 -47.07 -0.48 -15.83
C VAL A 84 -46.49 -1.50 -16.79
N TYR A 85 -45.17 -1.71 -16.81
CA TYR A 85 -44.55 -2.66 -17.75
C TYR A 85 -43.73 -3.72 -17.02
N ASP A 86 -43.80 -4.93 -17.54
CA ASP A 86 -42.79 -5.96 -17.34
C ASP A 86 -41.65 -5.76 -18.31
N ILE A 87 -40.46 -5.84 -17.75
CA ILE A 87 -39.22 -5.67 -18.48
C ILE A 87 -38.60 -7.04 -18.67
N ILE A 88 -38.62 -7.50 -19.91
CA ILE A 88 -38.05 -8.77 -20.33
C ILE A 88 -36.76 -8.47 -21.07
N VAL A 89 -35.67 -9.09 -20.62
CA VAL A 89 -34.37 -8.97 -21.26
C VAL A 89 -34.05 -10.31 -21.89
N PRO A 90 -34.40 -10.54 -23.17
CA PRO A 90 -34.08 -11.79 -23.81
C PRO A 90 -32.60 -11.84 -24.13
N GLU A 91 -32.09 -13.06 -24.18
CA GLU A 91 -30.70 -13.31 -24.41
C GLU A 91 -30.51 -14.14 -25.68
N PHE A 92 -29.54 -13.75 -26.50
CA PHE A 92 -29.44 -14.27 -27.86
C PHE A 92 -28.60 -15.53 -27.93
N ARG A 93 -28.92 -16.38 -28.90
CA ARG A 93 -28.02 -17.46 -29.33
C ARG A 93 -26.61 -16.90 -29.62
N GLY A 94 -25.58 -17.61 -29.15
CA GLY A 94 -24.19 -17.20 -29.32
C GLY A 94 -23.71 -16.08 -28.38
N SER A 95 -24.51 -15.70 -27.37
CA SER A 95 -24.02 -14.86 -26.27
C SER A 95 -23.43 -15.72 -25.13
N ILE A 96 -22.59 -15.10 -24.29
CA ILE A 96 -21.57 -15.72 -23.41
C ILE A 96 -22.01 -16.97 -22.64
N TYR A 97 -23.25 -17.06 -22.19
CA TYR A 97 -23.68 -18.12 -21.27
C TYR A 97 -24.60 -19.16 -21.91
N ASN A 98 -24.85 -19.04 -23.21
CA ASN A 98 -25.40 -20.15 -23.97
C ASN A 98 -24.33 -21.20 -24.31
N CYS A 99 -23.06 -20.94 -23.97
CA CYS A 99 -22.01 -21.95 -23.86
C CYS A 99 -22.09 -22.60 -22.47
N SER A 100 -22.63 -23.80 -22.39
CA SER A 100 -22.87 -24.57 -21.16
C SER A 100 -21.58 -25.15 -20.54
N VAL A 101 -20.60 -24.31 -20.17
CA VAL A 101 -19.44 -24.77 -19.38
C VAL A 101 -19.09 -23.78 -18.26
N TYR A 102 -19.20 -24.32 -17.05
CA TYR A 102 -19.02 -23.78 -15.71
C TYR A 102 -18.07 -22.61 -15.45
N TYR A 103 -18.50 -21.83 -14.44
CA TYR A 103 -17.75 -20.92 -13.57
C TYR A 103 -16.41 -21.51 -13.11
N ASN A 104 -15.33 -21.17 -13.80
CA ASN A 104 -14.06 -20.79 -13.20
C ASN A 104 -13.30 -19.95 -14.22
N TYR A 105 -12.80 -18.79 -13.79
CA TYR A 105 -12.06 -17.80 -14.59
C TYR A 105 -10.71 -18.30 -15.12
N ASP A 106 -10.56 -19.60 -15.41
CA ASP A 106 -9.38 -20.14 -16.04
C ASP A 106 -9.41 -19.81 -17.54
N ALA A 107 -8.31 -19.24 -18.02
CA ALA A 107 -8.05 -18.98 -19.44
C ALA A 107 -8.27 -20.22 -20.33
N VAL A 108 -8.24 -21.42 -19.73
CA VAL A 108 -8.52 -22.71 -20.36
C VAL A 108 -9.99 -22.87 -20.77
N ALA A 109 -10.97 -22.38 -20.00
CA ALA A 109 -12.39 -22.49 -20.34
C ALA A 109 -12.78 -21.57 -21.51
N GLN A 110 -12.15 -20.38 -21.57
CA GLN A 110 -12.28 -19.45 -22.69
C GLN A 110 -11.65 -20.01 -23.97
N ASP A 111 -10.45 -20.61 -23.86
CA ASP A 111 -9.80 -21.32 -24.96
C ASP A 111 -10.62 -22.55 -25.43
N TYR A 112 -11.37 -23.20 -24.52
CA TYR A 112 -12.22 -24.33 -24.86
C TYR A 112 -13.49 -23.94 -25.62
N CYS A 113 -14.18 -22.87 -25.21
CA CYS A 113 -15.34 -22.34 -25.97
C CYS A 113 -14.90 -21.74 -27.30
N GLN A 114 -13.77 -21.03 -27.33
CA GLN A 114 -13.23 -20.46 -28.55
C GLN A 114 -12.75 -21.56 -29.51
N LYS A 115 -11.92 -22.53 -29.09
CA LYS A 115 -11.46 -23.60 -30.00
C LYS A 115 -12.60 -24.45 -30.55
N ARG A 116 -13.57 -24.84 -29.73
CA ARG A 116 -14.66 -25.72 -30.19
C ARG A 116 -15.61 -25.01 -31.15
N HIS A 117 -15.82 -23.70 -31.00
CA HIS A 117 -16.60 -22.91 -31.95
C HIS A 117 -15.79 -22.41 -33.15
N PHE A 118 -14.46 -22.23 -33.01
CA PHE A 118 -13.57 -21.87 -34.12
C PHE A 118 -13.50 -22.96 -35.20
N ASP A 119 -13.46 -24.22 -34.80
CA ASP A 119 -13.47 -25.33 -35.75
C ASP A 119 -14.85 -25.51 -36.42
N ASP A 120 -15.93 -25.09 -35.74
CA ASP A 120 -17.33 -25.17 -36.22
C ASP A 120 -17.84 -23.90 -36.94
N TRP A 121 -16.93 -23.00 -37.34
CA TRP A 121 -17.19 -21.80 -38.15
C TRP A 121 -17.95 -22.03 -39.48
N SER A 122 -18.20 -23.28 -39.85
CA SER A 122 -19.09 -23.64 -40.94
C SER A 122 -20.54 -23.14 -40.74
N ASN A 123 -20.98 -22.87 -39.50
CA ASN A 123 -22.37 -22.52 -39.20
C ASN A 123 -22.56 -21.09 -38.61
N SER A 124 -21.81 -20.10 -39.08
CA SER A 124 -22.01 -18.69 -38.69
C SER A 124 -23.43 -18.17 -38.97
N ALA A 125 -24.14 -18.79 -39.92
CA ALA A 125 -25.54 -18.50 -40.26
C ALA A 125 -26.52 -18.84 -39.12
N ALA A 126 -26.22 -19.81 -38.26
CA ALA A 126 -27.05 -20.11 -37.10
C ALA A 126 -27.10 -18.97 -36.09
N PHE A 127 -26.08 -18.10 -36.07
CA PHE A 127 -25.97 -16.89 -35.25
C PHE A 127 -26.24 -15.60 -36.05
N SER A 128 -26.92 -15.72 -37.19
CA SER A 128 -27.31 -14.56 -38.00
C SER A 128 -28.37 -13.71 -37.30
N VAL A 129 -28.48 -12.43 -37.71
CA VAL A 129 -29.55 -11.55 -37.25
C VAL A 129 -30.93 -12.09 -37.61
N ASP A 130 -31.05 -12.84 -38.72
CA ASP A 130 -32.28 -13.55 -39.09
C ASP A 130 -32.75 -14.51 -37.99
N GLN A 131 -31.83 -15.37 -37.54
CA GLN A 131 -32.12 -16.36 -36.51
C GLN A 131 -32.46 -15.71 -35.17
N ILE A 132 -31.72 -14.66 -34.79
CA ILE A 132 -32.01 -13.88 -33.59
C ILE A 132 -33.39 -13.22 -33.67
N ALA A 133 -33.75 -12.67 -34.83
CA ALA A 133 -35.05 -12.06 -35.03
C ALA A 133 -36.19 -13.08 -35.00
N PHE A 134 -35.97 -14.31 -35.48
CA PHE A 134 -36.92 -15.41 -35.30
C PHE A 134 -37.11 -15.79 -33.83
N ASP A 135 -36.03 -15.85 -33.03
CA ASP A 135 -36.12 -16.12 -31.59
C ASP A 135 -36.96 -15.06 -30.88
N ILE A 136 -36.68 -13.78 -31.14
CA ILE A 136 -37.46 -12.66 -30.59
C ILE A 136 -38.92 -12.78 -31.01
N ALA A 137 -39.19 -13.01 -32.30
CA ALA A 137 -40.55 -13.15 -32.80
C ALA A 137 -41.30 -14.31 -32.13
N HIS A 138 -40.61 -15.41 -31.84
CA HIS A 138 -41.16 -16.54 -31.11
C HIS A 138 -41.52 -16.16 -29.67
N ILE A 139 -40.61 -15.49 -28.95
CA ILE A 139 -40.84 -15.01 -27.58
C ILE A 139 -42.04 -14.06 -27.52
N ILE A 140 -42.14 -13.11 -28.45
CA ILE A 140 -43.27 -12.18 -28.55
C ILE A 140 -44.59 -12.94 -28.77
N LYS A 141 -44.60 -13.94 -29.67
CA LYS A 141 -45.78 -14.77 -29.92
C LYS A 141 -46.22 -15.51 -28.66
N LEU A 142 -45.28 -16.06 -27.88
CA LEU A 142 -45.58 -16.73 -26.60
C LEU A 142 -46.21 -15.77 -25.57
N ILE A 143 -45.64 -14.57 -25.42
CA ILE A 143 -46.16 -13.55 -24.49
C ILE A 143 -47.57 -13.12 -24.93
N LYS A 144 -47.76 -12.87 -26.22
CA LYS A 144 -49.07 -12.50 -26.77
C LYS A 144 -50.09 -13.62 -26.67
N SER A 145 -49.70 -14.88 -26.86
CA SER A 145 -50.64 -16.00 -26.72
C SER A 145 -51.12 -16.20 -25.29
N GLN A 146 -50.32 -15.80 -24.30
CA GLN A 146 -50.71 -15.92 -22.89
C GLN A 146 -51.70 -14.85 -22.48
N ASN A 147 -51.48 -13.60 -22.92
CA ASN A 147 -52.19 -12.48 -22.32
C ASN A 147 -52.77 -11.44 -23.29
N ASN A 148 -52.62 -11.63 -24.60
CA ASN A 148 -53.04 -10.69 -25.65
C ASN A 148 -52.56 -9.24 -25.42
N GLN A 149 -51.36 -9.09 -24.86
CA GLN A 149 -50.82 -7.79 -24.45
C GLN A 149 -50.06 -7.09 -25.56
N ASN A 150 -50.03 -5.76 -25.46
CA ASN A 150 -49.20 -4.94 -26.32
C ASN A 150 -47.73 -5.16 -26.00
N VAL A 151 -46.92 -5.27 -27.05
CA VAL A 151 -45.48 -5.47 -26.95
C VAL A 151 -44.75 -4.27 -27.55
N THR A 152 -43.93 -3.64 -26.72
CA THR A 152 -43.00 -2.58 -27.12
C THR A 152 -41.59 -3.15 -27.20
N LEU A 153 -40.94 -2.94 -28.33
CA LEU A 153 -39.56 -3.32 -28.53
C LEU A 153 -38.62 -2.12 -28.34
N PHE A 154 -37.57 -2.29 -27.54
CA PHE A 154 -36.55 -1.28 -27.31
C PHE A 154 -35.16 -1.83 -27.69
N GLY A 155 -34.46 -1.13 -28.58
CA GLY A 155 -33.15 -1.56 -29.06
C GLY A 155 -32.19 -0.38 -29.18
N ARG A 156 -30.96 -0.57 -28.74
CA ARG A 156 -29.91 0.45 -28.78
C ARG A 156 -28.73 0.00 -29.64
N GLY A 157 -28.06 0.90 -30.34
CA GLY A 157 -26.92 0.56 -31.21
C GLY A 157 -27.24 -0.61 -32.16
N VAL A 158 -26.49 -1.71 -32.10
CA VAL A 158 -26.75 -2.93 -32.90
C VAL A 158 -28.15 -3.54 -32.61
N GLY A 159 -28.70 -3.35 -31.41
CA GLY A 159 -30.07 -3.75 -31.09
C GLY A 159 -31.11 -3.08 -31.98
N SER A 160 -30.86 -1.86 -32.47
CA SER A 160 -31.74 -1.21 -33.46
C SER A 160 -31.77 -1.96 -34.80
N TYR A 161 -30.63 -2.52 -35.21
CA TYR A 161 -30.50 -3.36 -36.42
C TYR A 161 -31.28 -4.67 -36.26
N VAL A 162 -31.14 -5.33 -35.11
CA VAL A 162 -31.87 -6.56 -34.78
C VAL A 162 -33.39 -6.30 -34.78
N LEU A 163 -33.82 -5.18 -34.20
CA LEU A 163 -35.23 -4.80 -34.21
C LEU A 163 -35.77 -4.58 -35.60
N HIS A 164 -35.03 -3.86 -36.43
CA HIS A 164 -35.39 -3.70 -37.82
C HIS A 164 -35.54 -5.06 -38.52
N ARG A 165 -34.67 -6.04 -38.24
CA ARG A 165 -34.81 -7.40 -38.77
C ARG A 165 -36.06 -8.14 -38.28
N VAL A 166 -36.43 -7.98 -37.00
CA VAL A 166 -37.70 -8.51 -36.47
C VAL A 166 -38.88 -7.94 -37.25
N LEU A 167 -38.86 -6.64 -37.57
CA LEU A 167 -39.92 -6.00 -38.35
C LEU A 167 -39.95 -6.49 -39.81
N GLN A 168 -38.80 -6.78 -40.43
CA GLN A 168 -38.76 -7.34 -41.78
C GLN A 168 -39.39 -8.74 -41.82
N LEU A 169 -39.13 -9.57 -40.81
CA LEU A 169 -39.58 -10.96 -40.77
C LEU A 169 -41.01 -11.12 -40.19
N ASN A 170 -41.38 -10.35 -39.18
CA ASN A 170 -42.64 -10.47 -38.44
C ASN A 170 -43.12 -9.10 -37.90
N ASN A 171 -43.49 -8.16 -38.78
CA ASN A 171 -44.00 -6.85 -38.35
C ASN A 171 -45.31 -6.89 -37.51
N SER A 172 -46.20 -7.85 -37.77
CA SER A 172 -47.58 -7.85 -37.26
C SER A 172 -47.67 -8.08 -35.75
N ILE A 173 -46.69 -8.81 -35.19
CA ILE A 173 -46.65 -9.19 -33.77
C ILE A 173 -46.10 -8.08 -32.86
N VAL A 174 -45.51 -7.02 -33.41
CA VAL A 174 -44.91 -5.91 -32.65
C VAL A 174 -45.88 -4.73 -32.65
N ASP A 175 -46.12 -4.07 -31.52
CA ASP A 175 -47.09 -2.96 -31.43
C ASP A 175 -46.44 -1.58 -31.44
N THR A 176 -45.25 -1.46 -30.87
CA THR A 176 -44.52 -0.20 -30.79
C THR A 176 -43.02 -0.48 -30.77
N VAL A 177 -42.23 0.42 -31.35
CA VAL A 177 -40.77 0.25 -31.46
C VAL A 177 -40.06 1.51 -31.02
N ILE A 178 -38.96 1.33 -30.29
CA ILE A 178 -38.06 2.39 -29.84
C ILE A 178 -36.64 1.99 -30.24
N MET A 179 -35.95 2.87 -30.96
CA MET A 179 -34.54 2.67 -31.32
C MET A 179 -33.68 3.85 -30.84
N ASP A 180 -32.58 3.57 -30.13
CA ASP A 180 -31.58 4.56 -29.69
C ASP A 180 -30.23 4.34 -30.40
N GLY A 181 -29.79 5.32 -31.19
CA GLY A 181 -28.63 5.18 -32.08
C GLY A 181 -28.97 4.32 -33.29
N VAL A 182 -29.69 4.91 -34.25
CA VAL A 182 -30.37 4.20 -35.34
C VAL A 182 -29.37 3.63 -36.35
N CYS A 183 -29.19 2.32 -36.34
CA CYS A 183 -28.34 1.58 -37.26
C CYS A 183 -29.17 0.50 -37.96
N ALA A 184 -29.61 0.74 -39.20
CA ALA A 184 -30.51 -0.17 -39.91
C ALA A 184 -30.21 -0.25 -41.41
N GLY A 185 -30.00 -1.47 -41.90
CA GLY A 185 -29.69 -1.82 -43.28
C GLY A 185 -28.65 -0.89 -43.94
N LYS A 186 -28.98 -0.40 -45.14
CA LYS A 186 -28.11 0.50 -45.93
C LYS A 186 -27.79 1.85 -45.26
N TYR A 187 -28.49 2.23 -44.19
CA TYR A 187 -28.24 3.47 -43.47
C TYR A 187 -27.11 3.36 -42.45
N CYS A 188 -26.62 2.15 -42.20
CA CYS A 188 -25.53 1.89 -41.27
C CYS A 188 -24.49 1.00 -41.94
N ASN A 189 -23.34 1.57 -42.27
CA ASN A 189 -22.23 0.85 -42.89
C ASN A 189 -21.01 0.98 -42.00
N ALA A 190 -20.56 -0.15 -41.44
CA ALA A 190 -19.41 -0.20 -40.55
C ALA A 190 -18.11 0.23 -41.24
N SER A 191 -18.03 0.11 -42.57
CA SER A 191 -16.93 0.65 -43.37
C SER A 191 -16.76 2.15 -43.25
N ASP A 192 -17.87 2.88 -43.02
CA ASP A 192 -17.86 4.34 -42.98
C ASP A 192 -17.72 4.87 -41.56
N TRP A 193 -17.76 4.03 -40.53
CA TRP A 193 -17.76 4.47 -39.13
C TRP A 193 -16.53 5.28 -38.76
N ASP A 194 -15.33 4.90 -39.20
CA ASP A 194 -14.13 5.68 -38.87
C ASP A 194 -14.05 6.99 -39.67
N VAL A 195 -14.56 7.01 -40.90
CA VAL A 195 -14.72 8.27 -41.66
C VAL A 195 -15.72 9.19 -40.96
N GLN A 196 -16.84 8.65 -40.49
CA GLN A 196 -17.87 9.40 -39.75
C GLN A 196 -17.35 9.87 -38.39
N ARG A 197 -16.57 9.06 -37.66
CA ARG A 197 -15.89 9.47 -36.43
C ARG A 197 -14.91 10.61 -36.68
N ASP A 198 -14.11 10.53 -37.73
CA ASP A 198 -13.19 11.59 -38.09
C ASP A 198 -13.93 12.91 -38.38
N GLN A 199 -15.00 12.85 -39.18
CA GLN A 199 -15.84 14.01 -39.48
C GLN A 199 -16.50 14.59 -38.21
N MET A 200 -17.12 13.74 -37.38
CA MET A 200 -17.79 14.19 -36.16
C MET A 200 -16.79 14.68 -35.11
N GLY A 201 -15.62 14.06 -35.00
CA GLY A 201 -14.56 14.47 -34.07
C GLY A 201 -14.00 15.83 -34.45
N LYS A 202 -13.77 16.08 -35.74
CA LYS A 202 -13.44 17.41 -36.27
C LYS A 202 -14.55 18.42 -36.00
N LYS A 203 -15.82 18.05 -36.19
CA LYS A 203 -16.97 18.91 -35.91
C LYS A 203 -17.06 19.30 -34.43
N ILE A 204 -16.92 18.32 -33.52
CA ILE A 204 -16.89 18.53 -32.06
C ILE A 204 -15.77 19.50 -31.69
N LEU A 205 -14.55 19.27 -32.20
CA LEU A 205 -13.40 20.14 -31.92
C LEU A 205 -13.57 21.57 -32.47
N ASN A 206 -14.15 21.71 -33.66
CA ASN A 206 -14.40 23.03 -34.25
C ASN A 206 -15.48 23.80 -33.50
N GLN A 207 -16.49 23.11 -32.99
CA GLN A 207 -17.50 23.73 -32.14
C GLN A 207 -16.94 24.15 -30.79
N LEU A 208 -16.07 23.34 -30.19
CA LEU A 208 -15.35 23.73 -28.98
C LEU A 208 -14.56 25.01 -29.17
N PHE A 209 -13.82 25.11 -30.28
CA PHE A 209 -13.05 26.30 -30.61
C PHE A 209 -13.94 27.54 -30.75
N ARG A 210 -15.18 27.36 -31.22
CA ARG A 210 -16.17 28.43 -31.40
C ARG A 210 -16.98 28.74 -30.14
N ALA A 211 -17.10 27.81 -29.20
CA ALA A 211 -17.84 28.01 -27.97
C ALA A 211 -17.13 29.08 -27.11
N THR A 212 -17.65 30.31 -27.17
CA THR A 212 -17.05 31.55 -26.67
C THR A 212 -16.99 31.68 -25.14
N ASN A 213 -17.26 30.63 -24.38
CA ASN A 213 -17.17 30.70 -22.92
C ASN A 213 -15.71 30.89 -22.50
N SER A 214 -15.49 31.81 -21.57
CA SER A 214 -14.17 32.34 -21.18
C SER A 214 -13.18 31.26 -20.74
N THR A 215 -13.67 30.18 -20.17
CA THR A 215 -12.88 29.03 -19.72
C THR A 215 -12.24 28.31 -20.90
N SER A 216 -13.03 27.78 -21.85
CA SER A 216 -12.52 27.07 -23.03
C SER A 216 -11.56 27.94 -23.86
N LYS A 217 -11.88 29.23 -23.99
CA LYS A 217 -11.05 30.21 -24.70
C LYS A 217 -9.66 30.38 -24.06
N HIS A 218 -9.54 30.30 -22.74
CA HIS A 218 -8.23 30.40 -22.07
C HIS A 218 -7.38 29.16 -22.34
N LEU A 219 -7.96 27.96 -22.28
CA LEU A 219 -7.25 26.74 -22.65
C LEU A 219 -6.75 26.80 -24.08
N PHE A 220 -7.64 27.18 -25.01
CA PHE A 220 -7.29 27.33 -26.41
C PHE A 220 -6.35 28.50 -26.69
N SER A 221 -6.29 29.53 -25.84
CA SER A 221 -5.27 30.57 -25.97
C SER A 221 -3.85 30.07 -25.68
N THR A 222 -3.71 29.00 -24.89
CA THR A 222 -2.41 28.34 -24.67
C THR A 222 -2.02 27.42 -25.83
N PHE A 223 -3.00 26.89 -26.55
CA PHE A 223 -2.75 26.22 -27.82
C PHE A 223 -2.57 27.29 -28.90
N SER A 224 -1.34 27.53 -29.35
CA SER A 224 -1.06 28.47 -30.45
C SER A 224 -1.76 28.13 -31.78
N TYR A 225 -2.48 27.00 -31.86
CA TYR A 225 -3.10 26.44 -33.05
C TYR A 225 -4.53 25.94 -32.79
N GLU A 226 -5.34 25.93 -33.86
CA GLU A 226 -6.65 25.28 -33.94
C GLU A 226 -6.60 23.85 -33.34
N PRO A 227 -7.59 23.38 -32.56
CA PRO A 227 -7.53 22.07 -31.88
C PRO A 227 -7.29 20.89 -32.83
N VAL A 228 -7.86 20.95 -34.03
CA VAL A 228 -7.64 19.94 -35.08
C VAL A 228 -6.18 19.93 -35.54
N SER A 229 -5.56 21.10 -35.69
CA SER A 229 -4.13 21.24 -36.03
C SER A 229 -3.24 20.76 -34.89
N THR A 230 -3.58 21.07 -33.64
CA THR A 230 -2.87 20.54 -32.45
C THR A 230 -2.92 19.02 -32.42
N PHE A 231 -4.10 18.43 -32.65
CA PHE A 231 -4.25 16.98 -32.71
C PHE A 231 -3.45 16.34 -33.84
N LYS A 232 -3.45 16.96 -35.04
CA LYS A 232 -2.61 16.54 -36.18
C LYS A 232 -1.12 16.56 -35.83
N THR A 233 -0.67 17.61 -35.14
CA THR A 233 0.71 17.75 -34.69
C THR A 233 1.09 16.69 -33.66
N LEU A 234 0.23 16.41 -32.69
CA LEU A 234 0.46 15.31 -31.75
C LEU A 234 0.55 13.97 -32.49
N LEU A 235 -0.41 13.70 -33.39
CA LEU A 235 -0.45 12.47 -34.15
C LEU A 235 0.77 12.29 -35.09
N SER A 236 1.26 13.37 -35.69
CA SER A 236 2.44 13.33 -36.55
C SER A 236 3.71 13.06 -35.77
N ARG A 237 3.82 13.59 -34.54
CA ARG A 237 4.96 13.29 -33.68
C ARG A 237 4.94 11.83 -33.19
N VAL A 238 3.76 11.20 -33.06
CA VAL A 238 3.62 9.78 -32.71
C VAL A 238 4.14 8.82 -33.80
N LYS A 239 4.19 9.25 -35.08
CA LYS A 239 4.60 8.40 -36.22
C LYS A 239 6.01 7.80 -36.11
N GLY A 240 6.92 8.44 -35.35
CA GLY A 240 8.28 7.95 -35.14
C GLY A 240 8.45 6.91 -34.02
N GLY A 241 7.34 6.45 -33.41
CA GLY A 241 7.38 5.90 -32.06
C GLY A 241 7.45 7.07 -31.09
N PHE A 242 6.33 7.39 -30.46
CA PHE A 242 6.32 8.48 -29.50
C PHE A 242 7.07 8.02 -28.25
N GLU A 243 8.35 8.37 -28.10
CA GLU A 243 9.00 8.45 -26.79
C GLU A 243 8.44 9.65 -26.02
N THR A 244 7.13 9.82 -25.97
CA THR A 244 6.58 10.92 -25.18
C THR A 244 6.69 10.58 -23.73
N CYS A 245 7.54 11.37 -23.09
CA CYS A 245 7.60 11.47 -21.65
C CYS A 245 7.95 10.11 -21.02
N GLY A 246 8.72 9.27 -21.74
CA GLY A 246 9.32 8.03 -21.20
C GLY A 246 8.62 6.70 -21.56
N ARG A 247 7.56 6.67 -22.39
CA ARG A 247 7.00 5.40 -22.92
C ARG A 247 6.51 5.50 -24.36
N THR A 248 6.65 4.39 -25.10
CA THR A 248 6.16 4.22 -26.46
C THR A 248 4.64 4.02 -26.48
N MET A 249 3.92 5.01 -27.02
CA MET A 249 2.51 4.85 -27.42
C MET A 249 2.44 4.78 -28.94
N SER A 250 1.78 3.74 -29.47
CA SER A 250 1.62 3.60 -30.91
C SER A 250 0.65 4.65 -31.45
N ARG A 251 0.79 4.99 -32.74
CA ARG A 251 -0.13 5.89 -33.45
C ARG A 251 -1.57 5.37 -33.40
N HIS A 252 -1.71 4.06 -33.57
CA HIS A 252 -2.97 3.34 -33.44
C HIS A 252 -3.61 3.59 -32.08
N ASP A 253 -2.87 3.34 -31.00
CA ASP A 253 -3.39 3.48 -29.63
C ASP A 253 -3.79 4.92 -29.32
N PHE A 254 -2.98 5.89 -29.74
CA PHE A 254 -3.29 7.30 -29.55
C PHE A 254 -4.59 7.68 -30.28
N ARG A 255 -4.77 7.29 -31.55
CA ARG A 255 -6.00 7.55 -32.33
C ARG A 255 -7.22 6.89 -31.68
N ARG A 256 -7.13 5.59 -31.39
CA ARG A 256 -8.23 4.80 -30.82
C ARG A 256 -8.71 5.36 -29.49
N LYS A 257 -7.78 5.64 -28.58
CA LYS A 257 -8.10 6.16 -27.25
C LYS A 257 -8.61 7.60 -27.29
N SER A 258 -8.00 8.45 -28.11
CA SER A 258 -8.47 9.82 -28.33
C SER A 258 -9.91 9.85 -28.86
N THR A 259 -10.20 8.96 -29.81
CA THR A 259 -11.54 8.77 -30.36
C THR A 259 -12.51 8.31 -29.27
N PHE A 260 -12.13 7.31 -28.48
CA PHE A 260 -12.96 6.82 -27.37
C PHE A 260 -13.28 7.92 -26.35
N MET A 261 -12.26 8.67 -25.91
CA MET A 261 -12.44 9.79 -24.99
C MET A 261 -13.36 10.87 -25.54
N LEU A 262 -13.17 11.27 -26.80
CA LEU A 262 -13.96 12.33 -27.42
C LEU A 262 -15.46 11.96 -27.52
N PHE A 263 -15.73 10.70 -27.88
CA PHE A 263 -17.10 10.23 -28.11
C PHE A 263 -17.80 9.68 -26.85
N ASP A 264 -17.09 9.39 -25.77
CA ASP A 264 -17.72 9.02 -24.50
C ASP A 264 -18.03 10.25 -23.65
N THR A 265 -19.30 10.48 -23.31
CA THR A 265 -19.69 11.67 -22.53
C THR A 265 -19.04 11.76 -21.16
N THR A 266 -18.64 10.64 -20.55
CA THR A 266 -17.98 10.61 -19.23
C THR A 266 -16.47 10.88 -19.32
N LEU A 267 -15.84 10.51 -20.44
CA LEU A 267 -14.40 10.72 -20.66
C LEU A 267 -14.09 11.97 -21.48
N ARG A 268 -15.07 12.52 -22.19
CA ARG A 268 -14.91 13.73 -23.01
C ARG A 268 -14.34 14.91 -22.24
N PRO A 269 -14.72 15.18 -20.97
CA PRO A 269 -14.10 16.25 -20.21
C PRO A 269 -12.59 16.10 -20.01
N TRP A 270 -12.08 14.87 -20.04
CA TRP A 270 -10.66 14.56 -19.87
C TRP A 270 -9.88 14.74 -21.17
N PHE A 271 -10.56 14.82 -22.32
CA PHE A 271 -9.93 14.82 -23.63
C PHE A 271 -9.00 16.02 -23.84
N LEU A 272 -9.48 17.24 -23.59
CA LEU A 272 -8.69 18.45 -23.82
C LEU A 272 -7.51 18.56 -22.85
N SER A 273 -7.70 18.24 -21.58
CA SER A 273 -6.61 18.20 -20.59
C SER A 273 -5.56 17.18 -21.00
N ALA A 274 -5.97 15.98 -21.43
CA ALA A 274 -5.03 14.97 -21.87
C ALA A 274 -4.24 15.43 -23.12
N LEU A 275 -4.89 16.08 -24.09
CA LEU A 275 -4.18 16.71 -25.22
C LEU A 275 -3.20 17.80 -24.75
N PHE A 276 -3.60 18.66 -23.82
CA PHE A 276 -2.76 19.73 -23.28
C PHE A 276 -1.48 19.17 -22.66
N HIS A 277 -1.61 18.21 -21.74
CA HIS A 277 -0.47 17.56 -21.10
C HIS A 277 0.44 16.87 -22.13
N LEU A 278 -0.14 16.18 -23.12
CA LEU A 278 0.65 15.54 -24.19
C LEU A 278 1.37 16.55 -25.08
N THR A 279 0.88 17.79 -25.24
CA THR A 279 1.61 18.81 -26.01
C THR A 279 2.83 19.37 -25.30
N ARG A 280 2.77 19.48 -23.96
CA ARG A 280 3.86 19.99 -23.11
C ARG A 280 4.89 18.92 -22.78
N CYS A 281 4.44 17.69 -22.50
CA CYS A 281 5.26 16.52 -22.22
C CYS A 281 6.36 16.74 -21.16
N ASN A 282 6.03 17.37 -20.03
CA ASN A 282 6.90 17.33 -18.85
C ASN A 282 6.68 16.05 -18.01
N TYR A 283 7.50 15.86 -16.99
CA TYR A 283 7.43 14.67 -16.11
C TYR A 283 6.09 14.50 -15.38
N TRP A 284 5.39 15.58 -15.04
CA TRP A 284 4.07 15.51 -14.39
C TRP A 284 2.95 15.22 -15.40
N ASP A 285 3.06 15.81 -16.59
CA ASP A 285 2.17 15.57 -17.72
C ASP A 285 2.20 14.09 -18.16
N TYR A 286 3.32 13.40 -17.95
CA TYR A 286 3.43 11.95 -18.15
C TYR A 286 2.42 11.20 -17.30
N SER A 287 2.46 11.36 -15.98
CA SER A 287 1.59 10.62 -15.07
C SER A 287 0.13 10.93 -15.34
N ILE A 288 -0.22 12.19 -15.58
CA ILE A 288 -1.60 12.62 -15.82
C ILE A 288 -2.11 12.15 -17.19
N GLY A 289 -1.35 12.40 -18.26
CA GLY A 289 -1.70 11.96 -19.61
C GLY A 289 -1.76 10.43 -19.71
N PHE A 290 -0.79 9.74 -19.11
CA PHE A 290 -0.73 8.29 -19.11
C PHE A 290 -1.80 7.67 -18.22
N ILE A 291 -2.07 8.17 -17.01
CA ILE A 291 -3.18 7.69 -16.16
C ILE A 291 -4.52 7.94 -16.84
N THR A 292 -4.69 9.04 -17.57
CA THR A 292 -5.94 9.30 -18.29
C THR A 292 -6.11 8.33 -19.47
N TYR A 293 -5.06 8.12 -20.29
CA TYR A 293 -5.06 7.20 -21.42
C TYR A 293 -4.89 5.70 -21.03
N ARG A 294 -4.49 5.39 -19.79
CA ARG A 294 -4.41 4.02 -19.23
C ARG A 294 -5.60 3.72 -18.33
N GLY A 295 -6.21 4.72 -17.70
CA GLY A 295 -7.50 4.59 -17.03
C GLY A 295 -8.59 4.20 -18.03
N SER A 296 -8.52 4.74 -19.26
CA SER A 296 -9.34 4.22 -20.36
C SER A 296 -8.99 2.75 -20.70
N MET A 297 -7.74 2.32 -20.51
CA MET A 297 -7.33 0.91 -20.65
C MET A 297 -7.80 0.02 -19.50
N VAL A 298 -8.02 0.53 -18.28
CA VAL A 298 -8.64 -0.28 -17.21
C VAL A 298 -10.04 -0.69 -17.65
N ASN A 299 -10.76 0.21 -18.31
CA ASN A 299 -12.02 -0.12 -18.95
C ASN A 299 -11.84 -1.09 -20.14
N ASP A 300 -10.76 -0.97 -20.93
CA ASP A 300 -10.44 -1.96 -21.97
C ASP A 300 -10.00 -3.32 -21.38
N TYR A 301 -9.40 -3.38 -20.19
CA TYR A 301 -8.96 -4.61 -19.53
C TYR A 301 -10.13 -5.35 -18.89
N PHE A 302 -11.03 -4.62 -18.22
CA PHE A 302 -12.31 -5.16 -17.78
C PHE A 302 -13.19 -5.54 -18.98
N ARG A 303 -13.08 -4.82 -20.10
CA ARG A 303 -13.65 -5.27 -21.38
C ARG A 303 -12.96 -6.53 -21.85
N ASP A 304 -11.64 -6.63 -21.98
CA ASP A 304 -10.97 -7.80 -22.58
C ASP A 304 -11.32 -9.14 -21.90
N ILE A 305 -11.61 -9.14 -20.60
CA ILE A 305 -12.04 -10.36 -19.89
C ILE A 305 -13.53 -10.67 -20.14
N THR A 306 -14.39 -9.66 -20.32
CA THR A 306 -15.86 -9.83 -20.52
C THR A 306 -16.35 -9.64 -21.96
N THR A 307 -15.51 -9.13 -22.86
CA THR A 307 -15.86 -8.72 -24.23
C THR A 307 -15.27 -9.60 -25.31
N LYS A 308 -14.30 -10.47 -25.02
CA LYS A 308 -13.81 -11.42 -26.03
C LYS A 308 -14.95 -12.24 -26.63
N ASP A 309 -15.95 -12.61 -25.84
CA ASP A 309 -17.02 -13.48 -26.32
C ASP A 309 -18.27 -12.71 -26.82
N ILE A 310 -18.60 -11.55 -26.24
CA ILE A 310 -19.61 -10.61 -26.82
C ILE A 310 -19.12 -10.03 -28.16
N SER A 311 -17.80 -9.93 -28.36
CA SER A 311 -17.22 -9.51 -29.62
C SER A 311 -17.61 -10.44 -30.76
N PHE A 312 -17.80 -11.74 -30.51
CA PHE A 312 -18.09 -12.71 -31.56
C PHE A 312 -19.40 -12.38 -32.29
N LEU A 313 -20.52 -12.29 -31.57
CA LEU A 313 -21.81 -12.04 -32.20
C LEU A 313 -21.82 -10.69 -32.91
N SER A 314 -21.27 -9.64 -32.28
CA SER A 314 -21.17 -8.34 -32.94
C SER A 314 -20.30 -8.38 -34.18
N SER A 315 -19.15 -9.05 -34.12
CA SER A 315 -18.24 -9.19 -35.27
C SER A 315 -18.91 -9.99 -36.36
N ASN A 316 -19.65 -11.06 -36.03
CA ASN A 316 -20.40 -11.86 -37.00
C ASN A 316 -21.40 -11.00 -37.76
N VAL A 317 -22.20 -10.20 -37.04
CA VAL A 317 -23.17 -9.28 -37.65
C VAL A 317 -22.49 -8.18 -38.45
N ILE A 318 -21.44 -7.55 -37.89
CA ILE A 318 -20.73 -6.45 -38.55
C ILE A 318 -20.07 -6.96 -39.84
N ILE A 319 -19.29 -8.04 -39.78
CA ILE A 319 -18.56 -8.62 -40.91
C ILE A 319 -19.53 -9.07 -42.01
N SER A 320 -20.63 -9.72 -41.62
CA SER A 320 -21.58 -10.32 -42.56
C SER A 320 -22.55 -9.32 -43.17
N GLU A 321 -22.98 -8.33 -42.40
CA GLU A 321 -24.11 -7.47 -42.79
C GLU A 321 -23.82 -5.97 -42.75
N LEU A 322 -22.77 -5.49 -42.09
CA LEU A 322 -22.51 -4.04 -42.00
C LEU A 322 -21.20 -3.64 -42.67
N TYR A 323 -20.33 -4.57 -43.02
CA TYR A 323 -18.96 -4.28 -43.49
C TYR A 323 -18.79 -4.56 -44.99
N ASN A 324 -18.38 -3.52 -45.73
CA ASN A 324 -18.18 -3.52 -47.18
C ASN A 324 -16.72 -3.23 -47.61
N GLY A 325 -15.76 -3.25 -46.68
CA GLY A 325 -14.35 -2.90 -46.94
C GLY A 325 -13.82 -1.81 -46.01
N ALA A 326 -12.51 -1.73 -45.84
CA ALA A 326 -11.88 -0.74 -44.95
C ALA A 326 -11.56 0.55 -45.73
N PRO A 327 -11.79 1.74 -45.15
CA PRO A 327 -11.31 2.99 -45.72
C PRO A 327 -9.79 3.12 -45.58
N ASP A 328 -9.18 4.09 -46.27
CA ASP A 328 -7.79 4.47 -46.01
C ASP A 328 -7.68 5.18 -44.65
N GLU A 329 -7.41 4.39 -43.62
CA GLU A 329 -7.37 4.86 -42.24
C GLU A 329 -6.20 5.81 -41.96
N GLU A 330 -5.11 5.75 -42.72
CA GLU A 330 -3.90 6.54 -42.46
C GLU A 330 -4.15 8.05 -42.52
N SER A 331 -5.20 8.46 -43.22
CA SER A 331 -5.66 9.84 -43.37
C SER A 331 -6.56 10.34 -42.22
N LEU A 332 -7.11 9.43 -41.40
CA LEU A 332 -8.11 9.74 -40.38
C LEU A 332 -7.47 10.13 -39.04
N LEU A 333 -7.92 11.24 -38.45
CA LEU A 333 -7.49 11.69 -37.13
C LEU A 333 -8.17 10.89 -36.02
N PHE A 334 -9.47 10.67 -36.16
CA PHE A 334 -10.26 9.88 -35.21
C PHE A 334 -10.68 8.57 -35.86
N SER A 335 -10.18 7.46 -35.34
CA SER A 335 -10.48 6.11 -35.79
C SER A 335 -10.44 5.17 -34.58
N GLN A 336 -11.31 4.16 -34.54
CA GLN A 336 -11.13 3.01 -33.64
C GLN A 336 -10.57 1.78 -34.35
N GLU A 337 -10.27 1.91 -35.65
CA GLU A 337 -9.70 0.86 -36.49
C GLU A 337 -10.59 -0.38 -36.59
N MET A 338 -11.90 -0.15 -36.49
CA MET A 338 -12.89 -1.22 -36.53
C MET A 338 -12.95 -1.87 -37.93
N PRO A 339 -12.97 -1.12 -39.05
CA PRO A 339 -12.92 -1.68 -40.39
C PRO A 339 -11.65 -2.51 -40.63
N THR A 340 -10.47 -2.02 -40.23
CA THR A 340 -9.21 -2.77 -40.35
C THR A 340 -9.22 -4.06 -39.52
N TYR A 341 -9.74 -4.01 -38.29
CA TYR A 341 -9.92 -5.20 -37.48
C TYR A 341 -10.84 -6.23 -38.15
N MET A 342 -11.97 -5.80 -38.72
CA MET A 342 -12.91 -6.68 -39.43
C MET A 342 -12.30 -7.26 -40.72
N GLU A 343 -11.50 -6.48 -41.44
CA GLU A 343 -10.73 -6.96 -42.59
C GLU A 343 -9.73 -8.05 -42.17
N GLY A 344 -9.05 -7.85 -41.04
CA GLY A 344 -8.15 -8.84 -40.45
C GLY A 344 -8.87 -10.16 -40.16
N LEU A 345 -10.06 -10.11 -39.55
CA LEU A 345 -10.88 -11.30 -39.29
C LEU A 345 -11.33 -12.00 -40.58
N LYS A 346 -11.77 -11.26 -41.61
CA LYS A 346 -12.10 -11.84 -42.93
C LYS A 346 -10.89 -12.54 -43.55
N LYS A 347 -9.71 -11.91 -43.51
CA LYS A 347 -8.46 -12.49 -44.02
C LYS A 347 -8.01 -13.73 -43.26
N GLN A 348 -8.37 -13.83 -41.97
CA GLN A 348 -8.15 -15.03 -41.14
C GLN A 348 -9.16 -16.15 -41.40
N GLY A 349 -10.06 -16.01 -42.39
CA GLY A 349 -10.98 -17.07 -42.80
C GLY A 349 -12.38 -16.98 -42.18
N TRP A 350 -12.75 -15.86 -41.54
CA TRP A 350 -14.10 -15.68 -41.02
C TRP A 350 -15.16 -15.79 -42.13
N LYS A 351 -16.03 -16.80 -42.04
CA LYS A 351 -17.10 -17.05 -43.02
C LYS A 351 -18.31 -16.17 -42.73
N ALA A 352 -18.39 -15.04 -43.41
CA ALA A 352 -19.59 -14.20 -43.39
C ALA A 352 -20.81 -14.97 -43.92
N TYR A 353 -21.94 -14.91 -43.22
CA TYR A 353 -23.20 -15.43 -43.75
C TYR A 353 -23.83 -14.41 -44.72
N ASN A 354 -24.70 -14.88 -45.61
CA ASN A 354 -25.40 -14.02 -46.56
C ASN A 354 -26.88 -13.93 -46.20
N THR A 355 -27.48 -12.75 -46.39
CA THR A 355 -28.91 -12.51 -46.20
C THR A 355 -29.39 -11.46 -47.20
N THR A 356 -30.52 -11.72 -47.83
CA THR A 356 -31.11 -10.80 -48.82
C THR A 356 -31.77 -9.59 -48.14
N LEU A 357 -32.16 -9.73 -46.87
CA LEU A 357 -32.87 -8.73 -46.09
C LEU A 357 -32.00 -7.55 -45.64
N ARG A 358 -30.68 -7.64 -45.80
CA ARG A 358 -29.71 -6.62 -45.36
C ARG A 358 -30.11 -5.20 -45.77
N ASN A 359 -30.54 -5.00 -47.02
CA ASN A 359 -30.80 -3.67 -47.58
C ASN A 359 -32.29 -3.33 -47.69
N GLU A 360 -33.17 -4.24 -47.31
CA GLU A 360 -34.62 -4.04 -47.39
C GLU A 360 -35.09 -3.16 -46.22
N ILE A 361 -36.16 -2.40 -46.40
CA ILE A 361 -36.78 -1.64 -45.31
C ILE A 361 -38.06 -2.35 -44.90
N ALA A 362 -38.28 -2.51 -43.59
CA ALA A 362 -39.46 -3.19 -43.11
C ALA A 362 -40.70 -2.34 -43.40
N ALA A 363 -41.77 -2.97 -43.88
CA ALA A 363 -43.06 -2.33 -43.92
C ALA A 363 -43.65 -2.31 -42.50
N PHE A 364 -43.58 -1.18 -41.79
CA PHE A 364 -44.13 -1.02 -40.45
C PHE A 364 -44.94 0.27 -40.35
N ASN A 365 -46.20 0.17 -39.92
CA ASN A 365 -47.15 1.28 -39.91
C ASN A 365 -47.67 1.62 -38.51
N LYS A 366 -47.05 1.09 -37.45
CA LYS A 366 -47.39 1.40 -36.05
C LYS A 366 -46.38 2.41 -35.47
N PRO A 367 -46.66 3.01 -34.29
CA PRO A 367 -45.80 4.04 -33.72
C PRO A 367 -44.35 3.60 -33.52
N MET A 368 -43.43 4.48 -33.92
CA MET A 368 -41.99 4.32 -33.71
C MET A 368 -41.36 5.57 -33.09
N LEU A 369 -40.46 5.37 -32.13
CA LEU A 369 -39.60 6.42 -31.60
C LEU A 369 -38.15 6.14 -31.98
N PHE A 370 -37.50 7.12 -32.57
CA PHE A 370 -36.08 7.12 -32.86
C PHE A 370 -35.40 8.17 -32.00
N LEU A 371 -34.42 7.76 -31.19
CA LEU A 371 -33.52 8.65 -30.47
C LEU A 371 -32.14 8.61 -31.13
N ASN A 372 -31.53 9.78 -31.35
CA ASN A 372 -30.20 9.84 -31.95
C ASN A 372 -29.40 11.02 -31.43
N GLY A 373 -28.10 10.83 -31.25
CA GLY A 373 -27.19 11.91 -30.87
C GLY A 373 -26.87 12.80 -32.07
N GLU A 374 -26.66 14.09 -31.82
CA GLU A 374 -26.20 15.02 -32.86
C GLU A 374 -24.81 14.66 -33.42
N TYR A 375 -23.94 14.10 -32.56
CA TYR A 375 -22.57 13.68 -32.89
C TYR A 375 -22.38 12.16 -32.80
N ASP A 376 -23.45 11.37 -32.95
CA ASP A 376 -23.30 9.92 -33.02
C ASP A 376 -22.55 9.55 -34.32
N PRO A 377 -21.35 8.95 -34.20
CA PRO A 377 -20.53 8.68 -35.38
C PRO A 377 -20.81 7.31 -36.02
N MET A 378 -21.69 6.49 -35.44
CA MET A 378 -22.09 5.19 -35.99
C MET A 378 -23.47 5.26 -36.65
N SER A 379 -24.31 6.15 -36.12
CA SER A 379 -25.65 6.44 -36.61
C SER A 379 -25.78 7.95 -36.81
N THR A 380 -25.23 8.45 -37.92
CA THR A 380 -25.26 9.90 -38.20
C THR A 380 -26.70 10.42 -38.26
N ILE A 381 -26.89 11.73 -38.04
CA ILE A 381 -28.21 12.37 -38.22
C ILE A 381 -28.79 12.08 -39.61
N GLN A 382 -27.95 12.07 -40.65
CA GLN A 382 -28.37 11.79 -42.01
C GLN A 382 -28.88 10.34 -42.15
N SER A 383 -28.16 9.38 -41.57
CA SER A 383 -28.58 7.97 -41.51
C SER A 383 -29.90 7.80 -40.76
N ALA A 384 -30.01 8.37 -39.55
CA ALA A 384 -31.21 8.26 -38.72
C ALA A 384 -32.43 8.92 -39.38
N THR A 385 -32.25 10.10 -39.98
CA THR A 385 -33.31 10.83 -40.70
C THR A 385 -33.76 10.06 -41.94
N GLY A 386 -32.80 9.57 -42.73
CA GLY A 386 -33.08 8.81 -43.94
C GLY A 386 -33.74 7.46 -43.67
N PHE A 387 -33.46 6.84 -42.52
CA PHE A 387 -34.17 5.64 -42.08
C PHE A 387 -35.58 5.97 -41.56
N ALA A 388 -35.70 6.96 -40.68
CA ALA A 388 -36.98 7.35 -40.07
C ALA A 388 -38.02 7.79 -41.13
N SER A 389 -37.59 8.42 -42.23
CA SER A 389 -38.48 8.90 -43.29
C SER A 389 -39.27 7.80 -44.02
N HIS A 390 -38.91 6.51 -43.84
CA HIS A 390 -39.69 5.39 -44.42
C HIS A 390 -40.94 5.03 -43.62
N PHE A 391 -41.10 5.56 -42.41
CA PHE A 391 -42.14 5.17 -41.49
C PHE A 391 -43.09 6.34 -41.22
N ASN A 392 -44.34 6.22 -41.66
CA ASN A 392 -45.35 7.29 -41.55
C ASN A 392 -45.68 7.66 -40.09
N GLN A 393 -45.60 6.70 -39.16
CA GLN A 393 -45.89 6.90 -37.74
C GLN A 393 -44.61 6.95 -36.90
N SER A 394 -43.56 7.58 -37.41
CA SER A 394 -42.31 7.73 -36.68
C SER A 394 -42.12 9.12 -36.08
N THR A 395 -41.49 9.15 -34.91
CA THR A 395 -40.97 10.36 -34.28
C THR A 395 -39.47 10.23 -34.12
N LEU A 396 -38.70 11.07 -34.83
CA LEU A 396 -37.26 11.19 -34.64
C LEU A 396 -36.93 12.35 -33.70
N ILE A 397 -36.16 12.06 -32.66
CA ILE A 397 -35.63 13.02 -31.70
C ILE A 397 -34.11 13.05 -31.83
N ILE A 398 -33.59 14.21 -32.24
CA ILE A 398 -32.15 14.49 -32.22
C ILE A 398 -31.81 15.19 -30.91
N LEU A 399 -30.90 14.60 -30.14
CA LEU A 399 -30.46 15.12 -28.85
C LEU A 399 -29.15 15.92 -29.05
N PRO A 400 -29.17 17.25 -28.85
CA PRO A 400 -28.05 18.14 -29.16
C PRO A 400 -26.86 17.87 -28.24
N GLY A 401 -25.63 17.99 -28.76
CA GLY A 401 -24.42 17.75 -27.97
C GLY A 401 -24.12 16.28 -27.64
N MET A 402 -25.05 15.36 -27.90
CA MET A 402 -24.92 13.95 -27.57
C MET A 402 -24.25 13.15 -28.67
N THR A 403 -23.56 12.09 -28.26
CA THR A 403 -22.98 11.07 -29.13
C THR A 403 -23.87 9.82 -29.07
N SER A 404 -23.31 8.62 -28.98
CA SER A 404 -24.09 7.38 -28.85
C SER A 404 -24.72 7.22 -27.46
N ASP A 405 -25.65 6.27 -27.35
CA ASP A 405 -26.38 5.91 -26.12
C ASP A 405 -27.19 7.07 -25.52
N THR A 406 -27.95 7.77 -26.35
CA THR A 406 -28.65 8.98 -25.93
C THR A 406 -29.69 8.71 -24.85
N PHE A 407 -30.25 7.51 -24.77
CA PHE A 407 -31.12 7.10 -23.68
C PHE A 407 -30.42 7.21 -22.32
N MET A 408 -29.15 6.81 -22.21
CA MET A 408 -28.43 6.73 -20.93
C MET A 408 -27.57 7.94 -20.60
N LYS A 409 -27.17 8.71 -21.62
CA LYS A 409 -26.12 9.72 -21.51
C LYS A 409 -26.60 11.16 -21.74
N SER A 410 -27.89 11.37 -21.98
CA SER A 410 -28.50 12.70 -22.15
C SER A 410 -28.83 13.37 -20.81
N TYR A 411 -27.81 13.65 -20.01
CA TYR A 411 -27.98 14.25 -18.68
C TYR A 411 -28.61 15.65 -18.76
N VAL A 412 -29.45 15.96 -17.78
CA VAL A 412 -30.13 17.25 -17.65
C VAL A 412 -29.48 18.05 -16.52
N ARG A 413 -29.11 19.30 -16.80
CA ARG A 413 -28.40 20.16 -15.85
C ARG A 413 -29.20 20.32 -14.56
N GLY A 414 -28.53 20.12 -13.42
CA GLY A 414 -29.14 20.26 -12.09
C GLY A 414 -30.04 19.10 -11.67
N GLN A 415 -30.09 18.01 -12.44
CA GLN A 415 -30.79 16.78 -12.07
C GLN A 415 -29.79 15.69 -11.65
N SER A 416 -30.29 14.64 -10.99
CA SER A 416 -29.49 13.44 -10.68
C SER A 416 -28.95 12.80 -11.96
N GLN A 417 -27.73 12.25 -11.91
CA GLN A 417 -27.15 11.46 -13.02
C GLN A 417 -27.96 10.20 -13.38
N THR A 418 -28.94 9.82 -12.55
CA THR A 418 -29.89 8.74 -12.86
C THR A 418 -31.02 9.19 -13.79
N PHE A 419 -31.27 10.49 -13.92
CA PHE A 419 -32.28 11.07 -14.79
C PHE A 419 -31.65 11.57 -16.10
N THR A 420 -32.23 11.19 -17.23
CA THR A 420 -31.79 11.62 -18.56
C THR A 420 -33.00 12.06 -19.39
N CYS A 421 -32.78 13.00 -20.32
CA CYS A 421 -33.84 13.47 -21.20
C CYS A 421 -34.34 12.35 -22.14
N GLY A 422 -33.44 11.48 -22.61
CA GLY A 422 -33.80 10.31 -23.41
C GLY A 422 -34.68 9.32 -22.64
N MET A 423 -34.45 9.11 -21.35
CA MET A 423 -35.32 8.29 -20.50
C MET A 423 -36.72 8.90 -20.34
N ASP A 424 -36.79 10.20 -20.08
CA ASP A 424 -38.06 10.90 -19.93
C ASP A 424 -38.90 10.81 -21.22
N ILE A 425 -38.27 11.07 -22.37
CA ILE A 425 -38.92 10.96 -23.69
C ILE A 425 -39.40 9.53 -23.97
N VAL A 426 -38.59 8.51 -23.67
CA VAL A 426 -38.98 7.10 -23.82
C VAL A 426 -40.16 6.76 -22.92
N ALA A 427 -40.13 7.19 -21.65
CA ALA A 427 -41.22 6.92 -20.72
C ALA A 427 -42.54 7.59 -21.15
N GLN A 428 -42.48 8.82 -21.67
CA GLN A 428 -43.63 9.50 -22.24
C GLN A 428 -44.18 8.76 -23.47
N PHE A 429 -43.30 8.34 -24.38
CA PHE A 429 -43.69 7.61 -25.58
C PHE A 429 -44.29 6.24 -25.25
N MET A 430 -43.76 5.52 -24.27
CA MET A 430 -44.34 4.26 -23.82
C MET A 430 -45.76 4.48 -23.26
N LYS A 431 -45.97 5.51 -22.43
CA LYS A 431 -47.29 5.84 -21.89
C LYS A 431 -48.31 6.20 -22.97
N CYS A 432 -47.88 6.91 -24.02
CA CYS A 432 -48.75 7.27 -25.15
C CYS A 432 -47.94 7.40 -26.46
N PRO A 433 -47.84 6.31 -27.26
CA PRO A 433 -47.01 6.29 -28.47
C PRO A 433 -47.48 7.24 -29.58
N THR A 434 -48.73 7.69 -29.54
CA THR A 434 -49.33 8.60 -30.51
C THR A 434 -49.47 10.03 -30.00
N CYS A 435 -49.09 10.31 -28.75
CA CYS A 435 -49.18 11.64 -28.17
C CYS A 435 -48.00 12.53 -28.61
N ASN A 436 -48.21 13.85 -28.56
CA ASN A 436 -47.11 14.80 -28.67
C ASN A 436 -46.19 14.69 -27.45
N LEU A 437 -44.94 14.25 -27.67
CA LEU A 437 -43.94 14.14 -26.62
C LEU A 437 -43.50 15.53 -26.13
N ASN A 438 -43.42 15.71 -24.81
CA ASN A 438 -42.85 16.90 -24.19
C ASN A 438 -41.32 16.84 -24.31
N LYS A 439 -40.77 17.77 -25.09
CA LYS A 439 -39.33 17.88 -25.39
C LYS A 439 -38.62 18.94 -24.54
N ALA A 440 -39.26 19.47 -23.50
CA ALA A 440 -38.70 20.55 -22.67
C ALA A 440 -37.36 20.18 -22.02
N CYS A 441 -37.14 18.89 -21.70
CA CYS A 441 -35.86 18.45 -21.14
C CYS A 441 -34.66 18.73 -22.06
N ILE A 442 -34.87 18.78 -23.38
CA ILE A 442 -33.81 19.01 -24.38
C ILE A 442 -33.14 20.38 -24.19
N GLN A 443 -33.92 21.40 -23.83
CA GLN A 443 -33.42 22.77 -23.62
C GLN A 443 -32.49 22.87 -22.40
N ASN A 444 -32.63 21.94 -21.45
CA ASN A 444 -31.87 21.91 -20.20
C ASN A 444 -30.79 20.82 -20.19
N MET A 445 -30.55 20.15 -21.31
CA MET A 445 -29.50 19.15 -21.39
C MET A 445 -28.13 19.78 -21.14
N GLU A 446 -27.26 19.01 -20.48
CA GLU A 446 -25.82 19.27 -20.52
C GLU A 446 -25.40 19.03 -21.97
N GLY A 447 -25.23 20.11 -22.74
CA GLY A 447 -24.85 20.03 -24.14
C GLY A 447 -23.46 19.43 -24.32
N LEU A 448 -22.78 19.79 -25.41
CA LEU A 448 -21.39 19.37 -25.60
C LEU A 448 -20.49 20.06 -24.55
N THR A 449 -20.27 19.41 -23.42
CA THR A 449 -19.41 19.90 -22.33
C THR A 449 -18.07 19.16 -22.30
N PHE A 450 -17.02 19.92 -22.01
CA PHE A 450 -15.69 19.43 -21.69
C PHE A 450 -15.28 19.85 -20.27
N ASP A 451 -16.21 20.48 -19.54
CA ASP A 451 -15.99 20.79 -18.14
C ASP A 451 -16.13 19.49 -17.35
N GLY A 452 -15.03 19.06 -16.75
CA GLY A 452 -15.03 17.89 -15.87
C GLY A 452 -15.81 18.17 -14.59
N ASP A 453 -16.18 17.11 -13.89
CA ASP A 453 -16.63 17.25 -12.51
C ASP A 453 -15.50 17.82 -11.63
N ASP A 454 -15.84 18.21 -10.40
CA ASP A 454 -14.85 18.81 -9.49
C ASP A 454 -13.68 17.87 -9.20
N ILE A 455 -13.89 16.55 -9.27
CA ILE A 455 -12.81 15.56 -9.11
C ILE A 455 -11.86 15.60 -10.30
N THR A 456 -12.40 15.63 -11.52
CA THR A 456 -11.64 15.77 -12.76
C THR A 456 -10.79 17.02 -12.73
N LYS A 457 -11.38 18.16 -12.31
CA LYS A 457 -10.67 19.43 -12.12
C LYS A 457 -9.65 19.37 -10.99
N ARG A 458 -9.83 18.56 -9.94
CA ARG A 458 -8.81 18.42 -8.88
C ARG A 458 -7.65 17.53 -9.31
N VAL A 459 -7.93 16.44 -10.01
CA VAL A 459 -6.95 15.40 -10.36
C VAL A 459 -6.09 15.81 -11.54
N LEU A 460 -6.69 16.39 -12.58
CA LEU A 460 -5.95 16.80 -13.79
C LEU A 460 -5.38 18.22 -13.66
N GLY A 461 -5.54 18.84 -12.50
CA GLY A 461 -5.55 20.29 -12.38
C GLY A 461 -6.82 20.84 -13.01
N ASP A 462 -7.30 21.97 -12.48
CA ASP A 462 -8.25 22.74 -13.24
C ASP A 462 -7.43 23.14 -14.47
N PRO A 463 -7.81 22.74 -15.69
CA PRO A 463 -7.03 23.12 -16.86
C PRO A 463 -6.98 24.67 -16.96
N PHE A 464 -7.80 25.38 -16.19
CA PHE A 464 -7.82 26.83 -15.98
C PHE A 464 -6.98 27.35 -14.79
N LEU A 465 -6.59 26.52 -13.81
CA LEU A 465 -5.57 26.87 -12.82
C LEU A 465 -4.18 26.51 -13.35
N VAL A 466 -3.83 27.07 -14.51
CA VAL A 466 -2.43 27.36 -14.81
C VAL A 466 -1.98 28.46 -13.85
N ARG A 467 -1.85 28.13 -12.56
CA ARG A 467 -1.02 28.93 -11.66
C ARG A 467 0.41 28.72 -12.14
N THR A 468 0.93 29.77 -12.76
CA THR A 468 2.35 30.03 -12.97
C THR A 468 3.19 29.43 -11.84
N ASP A 469 3.81 28.27 -12.10
CA ASP A 469 4.94 27.61 -11.44
C ASP A 469 5.10 27.61 -9.89
N LEU A 470 4.18 28.14 -9.10
CA LEU A 470 4.15 28.11 -7.63
C LEU A 470 2.68 27.96 -7.21
N PRO A 471 2.21 26.77 -6.78
CA PRO A 471 2.28 26.48 -5.35
C PRO A 471 2.23 25.00 -4.93
N LEU A 472 2.37 23.99 -5.81
CA LEU A 472 2.37 22.59 -5.34
C LEU A 472 3.68 22.27 -4.62
N LEU A 473 4.82 22.69 -5.17
CA LEU A 473 6.09 22.64 -4.43
C LEU A 473 6.02 23.51 -3.18
N THR A 474 5.30 24.64 -3.19
CA THR A 474 5.19 25.49 -1.99
C THR A 474 4.24 24.90 -0.96
N ILE A 475 3.14 24.25 -1.34
CA ILE A 475 2.22 23.55 -0.43
C ILE A 475 2.87 22.27 0.08
N ASP A 476 3.62 21.54 -0.74
CA ASP A 476 4.38 20.37 -0.31
C ASP A 476 5.61 20.75 0.50
N ILE A 477 6.28 21.88 0.22
CA ILE A 477 7.33 22.44 1.08
C ILE A 477 6.72 23.02 2.35
N ILE A 478 5.58 23.70 2.29
CA ILE A 478 4.89 24.22 3.49
C ILE A 478 4.39 23.05 4.32
N ASN A 479 3.83 22.00 3.73
CA ASN A 479 3.42 20.78 4.43
C ASN A 479 4.65 20.06 4.97
N LEU A 480 5.71 19.87 4.17
CA LEU A 480 6.96 19.28 4.62
C LEU A 480 7.54 20.10 5.78
N VAL A 481 7.57 21.42 5.71
CA VAL A 481 8.04 22.33 6.76
C VAL A 481 7.12 22.26 7.99
N ILE A 482 5.80 22.28 7.82
CA ILE A 482 4.81 22.16 8.89
C ILE A 482 4.90 20.79 9.56
N TYR A 483 5.18 19.71 8.84
CA TYR A 483 5.38 18.36 9.37
C TYR A 483 6.80 18.15 9.93
N SER A 484 7.79 18.88 9.42
CA SER A 484 9.18 18.83 9.89
C SER A 484 9.39 19.66 11.16
N ILE A 485 8.66 20.77 11.35
CA ILE A 485 8.78 21.64 12.52
C ILE A 485 8.53 20.86 13.83
N PRO A 486 7.47 20.03 13.96
CA PRO A 486 7.27 19.21 15.15
C PRO A 486 8.32 18.13 15.38
N ILE A 487 9.12 17.77 14.38
CA ILE A 487 10.24 16.81 14.48
C ILE A 487 11.55 17.54 14.81
N LEU A 488 11.80 18.66 14.16
CA LEU A 488 12.99 19.48 14.34
C LEU A 488 13.01 20.18 15.70
N VAL A 489 11.86 20.62 16.21
CA VAL A 489 11.79 21.31 17.52
C VAL A 489 12.26 20.41 18.67
N PRO A 490 11.78 19.15 18.83
CA PRO A 490 12.31 18.22 19.83
C PRO A 490 13.81 17.90 19.64
N VAL A 491 14.27 17.73 18.40
CA VAL A 491 15.70 17.46 18.11
C VAL A 491 16.58 18.65 18.45
N ILE A 492 16.16 19.88 18.12
CA ILE A 492 16.88 21.10 18.48
C ILE A 492 16.87 21.30 20.00
N ILE A 493 15.73 21.08 20.66
CA ILE A 493 15.64 21.08 22.14
C ILE A 493 16.59 20.03 22.72
N TRP A 494 16.66 18.84 22.14
CA TRP A 494 17.57 17.78 22.58
C TRP A 494 19.04 18.18 22.44
N ILE A 495 19.43 18.74 21.29
CA ILE A 495 20.80 19.24 21.04
C ILE A 495 21.12 20.37 22.01
N LEU A 496 20.19 21.31 22.22
CA LEU A 496 20.37 22.41 23.15
C LEU A 496 20.50 21.91 24.59
N LEU A 497 19.68 20.96 25.04
CA LEU A 497 19.79 20.34 26.37
C LEU A 497 21.10 19.57 26.53
N PHE A 498 21.58 18.90 25.48
CA PHE A 498 22.87 18.20 25.47
C PHE A 498 24.05 19.17 25.54
N VAL A 499 24.02 20.25 24.75
CA VAL A 499 25.04 21.31 24.76
C VAL A 499 25.02 22.07 26.08
N PHE A 500 23.84 22.40 26.62
CA PHE A 500 23.70 23.03 27.94
C PHE A 500 24.21 22.10 29.06
N ARG A 501 23.96 20.79 28.98
CA ARG A 501 24.51 19.80 29.91
C ARG A 501 26.05 19.76 29.86
N LYS A 502 26.64 19.98 28.69
CA LYS A 502 28.10 20.04 28.52
C LYS A 502 28.71 21.36 29.01
N ASN A 503 27.98 22.48 28.92
CA ASN A 503 28.50 23.81 29.27
C ASN A 503 28.12 24.31 30.68
N THR A 504 27.07 23.80 31.30
CA THR A 504 26.70 24.20 32.67
C THR A 504 27.42 23.31 33.69
N ARG A 505 28.53 23.81 34.24
CA ARG A 505 29.19 23.27 35.45
C ARG A 505 28.35 23.47 36.72
N VAL A 506 27.01 23.47 36.64
CA VAL A 506 26.14 23.73 37.78
C VAL A 506 25.79 22.40 38.45
N LYS A 507 26.53 22.10 39.53
CA LYS A 507 26.40 20.92 40.41
C LYS A 507 25.13 20.95 41.29
N SER A 508 23.94 21.00 40.71
CA SER A 508 22.70 20.89 41.49
C SER A 508 22.03 19.53 41.27
N ARG A 509 22.04 18.70 42.33
CA ARG A 509 21.37 17.38 42.42
C ARG A 509 19.85 17.45 42.18
N ALA A 510 19.24 18.65 42.20
CA ALA A 510 17.78 18.80 42.08
C ALA A 510 17.26 18.71 40.63
N TYR A 511 18.12 18.88 39.61
CA TYR A 511 17.65 18.99 38.21
C TYR A 511 17.70 17.66 37.44
N GLY A 512 18.45 16.65 37.90
CA GLY A 512 18.56 15.34 37.21
C GLY A 512 17.22 14.65 36.91
N PRO A 513 16.26 14.59 37.86
CA PRO A 513 14.95 14.01 37.62
C PRO A 513 14.10 14.84 36.65
N ILE A 514 14.19 16.16 36.71
CA ILE A 514 13.43 17.08 35.84
C ILE A 514 13.93 16.99 34.40
N PHE A 515 15.25 16.92 34.19
CA PHE A 515 15.83 16.69 32.87
C PHE A 515 15.50 15.28 32.34
N GLY A 516 15.49 14.26 33.20
CA GLY A 516 15.06 12.91 32.83
C GLY A 516 13.59 12.85 32.41
N LEU A 517 12.70 13.53 33.15
CA LEU A 517 11.27 13.59 32.83
C LEU A 517 11.01 14.39 31.55
N ALA A 518 11.65 15.55 31.39
CA ALA A 518 11.56 16.36 30.17
C ALA A 518 12.11 15.62 28.95
N TYR A 519 13.19 14.84 29.13
CA TYR A 519 13.76 13.98 28.10
C TYR A 519 12.77 12.88 27.68
N VAL A 520 12.18 12.17 28.64
CA VAL A 520 11.18 11.12 28.36
C VAL A 520 9.92 11.71 27.70
N PHE A 521 9.43 12.85 28.19
CA PHE A 521 8.23 13.50 27.66
C PHE A 521 8.45 14.03 26.24
N SER A 522 9.62 14.62 25.97
CA SER A 522 10.02 15.05 24.63
C SER A 522 10.10 13.87 23.65
N ASN A 523 10.58 12.71 24.10
CA ASN A 523 10.67 11.51 23.27
C ASN A 523 9.29 10.89 22.99
N CYS A 524 8.41 10.79 23.99
CA CYS A 524 7.03 10.32 23.78
C CYS A 524 6.23 11.24 22.85
N LEU A 525 6.39 12.56 23.00
CA LEU A 525 5.71 13.54 22.17
C LEU A 525 6.20 13.51 20.71
N CYS A 526 7.52 13.40 20.51
CA CYS A 526 8.09 13.27 19.17
C CYS A 526 7.62 11.98 18.48
N PHE A 527 7.51 10.87 19.22
CA PHE A 527 7.03 9.59 18.69
C PHE A 527 5.53 9.64 18.32
N LEU A 528 4.69 10.24 19.16
CA LEU A 528 3.25 10.42 18.90
C LEU A 528 2.98 11.31 17.69
N VAL A 529 3.72 12.41 17.54
CA VAL A 529 3.53 13.33 16.40
C VAL A 529 3.98 12.70 15.08
N ILE A 530 5.05 11.92 15.08
CA ILE A 530 5.53 11.19 13.90
C ILE A 530 4.52 10.09 13.49
N ALA A 531 3.96 9.34 14.46
CA ALA A 531 2.93 8.33 14.20
C ALA A 531 1.65 8.94 13.60
N ASN A 532 1.23 10.12 14.08
CA ASN A 532 0.05 10.83 13.57
C ASN A 532 0.26 11.44 12.18
N ALA A 533 1.47 11.94 11.88
CA ALA A 533 1.80 12.41 10.54
C ALA A 533 1.78 11.27 9.52
N TYR A 534 2.26 10.09 9.90
CA TYR A 534 2.36 8.92 9.02
C TYR A 534 1.00 8.29 8.68
N THR A 535 0.10 8.20 9.66
CA THR A 535 -1.27 7.68 9.49
C THR A 535 -2.14 8.53 8.57
N SER A 536 -1.81 9.81 8.39
CA SER A 536 -2.50 10.70 7.46
C SER A 536 -2.09 10.52 5.99
N ILE A 537 -0.92 9.91 5.73
CA ILE A 537 -0.31 9.85 4.40
C ILE A 537 -0.61 8.53 3.67
N THR A 538 -0.80 7.42 4.38
CA THR A 538 -0.79 6.08 3.77
C THR A 538 -2.15 5.48 3.41
N GLY A 539 -3.27 6.03 3.88
CA GLY A 539 -4.63 5.87 3.31
C GLY A 539 -5.22 4.45 3.14
N ILE A 540 -4.50 3.39 3.47
CA ILE A 540 -4.93 2.00 3.23
C ILE A 540 -5.15 1.30 4.58
N LEU A 541 -6.43 1.05 4.88
CA LEU A 541 -6.95 0.57 6.16
C LEU A 541 -6.22 -0.66 6.75
N PHE A 542 -5.70 -1.57 5.92
CA PHE A 542 -5.09 -2.82 6.40
C PHE A 542 -3.62 -2.65 6.84
N GLY A 543 -2.83 -1.85 6.11
CA GLY A 543 -1.49 -1.46 6.53
C GLY A 543 -1.53 -0.65 7.83
N GLN A 544 -2.58 0.15 8.01
CA GLN A 544 -2.85 0.92 9.22
C GLN A 544 -2.94 0.01 10.47
N ILE A 545 -3.72 -1.07 10.41
CA ILE A 545 -3.95 -1.95 11.56
C ILE A 545 -2.65 -2.67 11.98
N VAL A 546 -1.90 -3.20 11.02
CA VAL A 546 -0.61 -3.87 11.31
C VAL A 546 0.40 -2.89 11.88
N TYR A 547 0.44 -1.67 11.34
CA TYR A 547 1.32 -0.60 11.82
C TYR A 547 0.93 -0.13 13.23
N ASP A 548 -0.35 0.08 13.50
CA ASP A 548 -0.88 0.50 14.80
C ASP A 548 -0.60 -0.54 15.89
N VAL A 549 -0.68 -1.83 15.56
CA VAL A 549 -0.32 -2.93 16.47
C VAL A 549 1.19 -2.93 16.77
N CYS A 550 2.04 -2.76 15.75
CA CYS A 550 3.49 -2.65 15.93
C CYS A 550 3.87 -1.43 16.78
N ILE A 551 3.19 -0.29 16.59
CA ILE A 551 3.36 0.92 17.41
C ILE A 551 2.92 0.68 18.85
N ALA A 552 1.77 0.04 19.06
CA ALA A 552 1.28 -0.27 20.40
C ALA A 552 2.28 -1.17 21.16
N ILE A 553 2.86 -2.16 20.47
CA ILE A 553 3.89 -3.04 21.05
C ILE A 553 5.15 -2.23 21.39
N ALA A 554 5.66 -1.41 20.46
CA ALA A 554 6.85 -0.58 20.69
C ALA A 554 6.65 0.41 21.85
N ALA A 555 5.50 1.09 21.90
CA ALA A 555 5.15 2.00 22.98
C ALA A 555 5.06 1.28 24.34
N THR A 556 4.52 0.06 24.36
CA THR A 556 4.43 -0.76 25.58
C THR A 556 5.80 -1.19 26.07
N VAL A 557 6.71 -1.59 25.18
CA VAL A 557 8.10 -1.95 25.53
C VAL A 557 8.86 -0.73 26.07
N VAL A 558 8.74 0.42 25.42
CA VAL A 558 9.39 1.67 25.88
C VAL A 558 8.83 2.11 27.23
N ALA A 559 7.52 2.05 27.42
CA ALA A 559 6.89 2.35 28.71
C ALA A 559 7.38 1.40 29.81
N ALA A 560 7.45 0.09 29.54
CA ALA A 560 7.94 -0.91 30.48
C ALA A 560 9.41 -0.66 30.87
N GLN A 561 10.28 -0.37 29.90
CA GLN A 561 11.70 -0.05 30.18
C GLN A 561 11.86 1.28 30.92
N THR A 562 11.04 2.27 30.60
CA THR A 562 11.03 3.57 31.30
C THR A 562 10.57 3.42 32.75
N ILE A 563 9.51 2.65 33.00
CA ILE A 563 9.05 2.32 34.34
C ILE A 563 10.14 1.56 35.11
N ARG A 564 10.81 0.59 34.47
CA ARG A 564 11.92 -0.15 35.06
C ARG A 564 13.09 0.77 35.42
N PHE A 565 13.48 1.67 34.53
CA PHE A 565 14.58 2.62 34.76
C PHE A 565 14.22 3.64 35.84
N TYR A 566 12.99 4.14 35.83
CA TYR A 566 12.47 5.05 36.85
C TYR A 566 12.39 4.37 38.22
N LEU A 567 11.89 3.14 38.29
CA LEU A 567 11.90 2.32 39.51
C LEU A 567 13.32 2.09 39.99
N LEU A 568 14.26 1.67 39.11
CA LEU A 568 15.66 1.47 39.50
C LEU A 568 16.31 2.76 40.02
N SER A 569 16.09 3.90 39.36
CA SER A 569 16.61 5.21 39.78
C SER A 569 16.02 5.69 41.11
N THR A 570 14.69 5.59 41.25
CA THR A 570 13.98 5.98 42.49
C THR A 570 14.34 5.04 43.64
N MET A 571 14.51 3.74 43.36
CA MET A 571 14.98 2.78 44.33
C MET A 571 16.43 3.04 44.73
N TYR A 572 17.32 3.44 43.81
CA TYR A 572 18.69 3.84 44.15
C TYR A 572 18.71 5.05 45.11
N SER A 573 17.80 6.01 44.90
CA SER A 573 17.58 7.15 45.81
C SER A 573 17.00 6.73 47.18
N VAL A 574 16.15 5.70 47.24
CA VAL A 574 15.58 5.21 48.50
C VAL A 574 16.58 4.32 49.25
N ILE A 575 17.35 3.48 48.55
CA ILE A 575 18.41 2.61 49.07
C ILE A 575 19.51 3.42 49.75
N THR A 576 19.91 4.56 49.15
CA THR A 576 20.89 5.47 49.75
C THR A 576 20.36 6.20 51.00
N SER A 577 19.04 6.18 51.24
CA SER A 577 18.40 6.88 52.37
C SER A 577 17.95 5.98 53.52
N ASN A 578 17.81 4.66 53.32
CA ASN A 578 17.26 3.77 54.36
C ASN A 578 17.81 2.33 54.28
N SER A 579 18.59 1.91 55.29
CA SER A 579 19.28 0.62 55.35
C SER A 579 18.36 -0.60 55.45
N ASN A 580 17.08 -0.42 55.82
CA ASN A 580 16.10 -1.50 55.92
C ASN A 580 15.50 -1.97 54.58
N SER A 581 15.85 -1.32 53.46
CA SER A 581 15.31 -1.59 52.11
C SER A 581 15.81 -2.90 51.45
N ALA A 582 16.80 -3.57 52.05
CA ALA A 582 17.47 -4.74 51.46
C ALA A 582 16.54 -5.95 51.22
N LYS A 583 15.43 -6.07 51.96
CA LYS A 583 14.43 -7.15 51.77
C LYS A 583 13.62 -6.98 50.48
N LEU A 584 13.30 -5.74 50.10
CA LEU A 584 12.58 -5.45 48.86
C LEU A 584 13.49 -5.63 47.64
N LEU A 585 14.78 -5.30 47.78
CA LEU A 585 15.81 -5.60 46.78
C LEU A 585 15.87 -7.12 46.53
N LYS A 586 15.92 -7.95 47.59
CA LYS A 586 15.88 -9.42 47.49
C LYS A 586 14.62 -9.97 46.81
N PHE A 587 13.48 -9.28 46.96
CA PHE A 587 12.21 -9.66 46.31
C PHE A 587 12.18 -9.27 44.82
N LEU A 588 12.76 -8.13 44.42
CA LEU A 588 12.79 -7.67 43.03
C LEU A 588 13.97 -8.23 42.23
N THR A 589 15.08 -8.57 42.87
CA THR A 589 16.13 -9.45 42.31
C THR A 589 15.77 -10.92 42.43
N ASN A 590 14.54 -11.24 42.88
CA ASN A 590 14.08 -12.62 42.91
C ASN A 590 14.09 -13.16 41.48
N LYS A 591 14.93 -14.18 41.28
CA LYS A 591 15.22 -14.83 40.01
C LYS A 591 13.95 -15.24 39.26
N ILE A 592 12.89 -15.56 39.99
CA ILE A 592 11.58 -15.97 39.44
C ILE A 592 10.86 -14.78 38.78
N PHE A 593 10.94 -13.58 39.35
CA PHE A 593 10.19 -12.43 38.84
C PHE A 593 10.75 -11.89 37.52
N SER A 594 12.08 -11.76 37.40
CA SER A 594 12.72 -11.38 36.13
C SER A 594 12.51 -12.42 35.03
N LEU A 595 12.52 -13.71 35.38
CA LEU A 595 12.23 -14.79 34.44
C LEU A 595 10.78 -14.74 33.95
N ILE A 596 9.81 -14.49 34.84
CA ILE A 596 8.40 -14.34 34.47
C ILE A 596 8.20 -13.15 33.54
N ILE A 597 8.81 -12.00 33.81
CA ILE A 597 8.73 -10.84 32.90
C ILE A 597 9.35 -11.16 31.54
N PHE A 598 10.50 -11.85 31.50
CA PHE A 598 11.12 -12.24 30.22
C PHE A 598 10.25 -13.21 29.41
N ILE A 599 9.66 -14.21 30.06
CA ILE A 599 8.80 -15.21 29.40
C ILE A 599 7.49 -14.56 28.93
N VAL A 600 6.83 -13.77 29.79
CA VAL A 600 5.52 -13.18 29.51
C VAL A 600 5.61 -12.00 28.54
N VAL A 601 6.66 -11.18 28.61
CA VAL A 601 6.78 -9.98 27.79
C VAL A 601 7.62 -10.23 26.54
N GLY A 602 8.73 -10.97 26.64
CA GLY A 602 9.63 -11.23 25.51
C GLY A 602 9.18 -12.40 24.65
N VAL A 603 9.09 -13.60 25.26
CA VAL A 603 8.85 -14.84 24.52
C VAL A 603 7.41 -14.91 23.99
N PHE A 604 6.42 -14.63 24.83
CA PHE A 604 5.01 -14.71 24.42
C PHE A 604 4.67 -13.73 23.30
N TRP A 605 5.11 -12.47 23.38
CA TRP A 605 4.82 -11.47 22.34
C TRP A 605 5.60 -11.71 21.05
N SER A 606 6.82 -12.25 21.13
CA SER A 606 7.59 -12.64 19.93
C SER A 606 6.91 -13.80 19.19
N ILE A 607 6.42 -14.81 19.92
CA ILE A 607 5.66 -15.93 19.35
C ILE A 607 4.32 -15.44 18.78
N PHE A 608 3.62 -14.54 19.49
CA PHE A 608 2.36 -13.98 19.02
C PHE A 608 2.53 -13.16 17.74
N GLY A 609 3.57 -12.32 17.66
CA GLY A 609 3.93 -11.56 16.46
C GLY A 609 4.26 -12.47 15.26
N LEU A 610 4.99 -13.57 15.51
CA LEU A 610 5.28 -14.58 14.49
C LEU A 610 4.00 -15.26 13.97
N ILE A 611 3.07 -15.62 14.88
CA ILE A 611 1.80 -16.27 14.51
C ILE A 611 0.93 -15.33 13.67
N ILE A 612 0.79 -14.05 14.06
CA ILE A 612 0.05 -13.08 13.26
C ILE A 612 0.68 -12.86 11.89
N PHE A 613 2.01 -12.81 11.80
CA PHE A 613 2.72 -12.71 10.52
C PHE A 613 2.43 -13.91 9.61
N VAL A 614 2.51 -15.13 10.15
CA VAL A 614 2.20 -16.37 9.41
C VAL A 614 0.74 -16.42 8.98
N ILE A 615 -0.22 -16.08 9.84
CA ILE A 615 -1.66 -16.07 9.51
C ILE A 615 -1.97 -15.03 8.44
N SER A 616 -1.42 -13.82 8.56
CA SER A 616 -1.63 -12.75 7.58
C SER A 616 -1.10 -13.13 6.20
N PHE A 617 -0.03 -13.93 6.15
CA PHE A 617 0.56 -14.43 4.91
C PHE A 617 -0.30 -15.52 4.22
N PHE A 618 -1.00 -16.36 4.99
CA PHE A 618 -1.89 -17.39 4.42
C PHE A 618 -3.21 -16.83 3.88
N ILE A 619 -3.64 -15.65 4.33
CA ILE A 619 -4.90 -15.02 3.90
C ILE A 619 -4.81 -14.42 2.49
N ASP A 620 -3.60 -14.13 1.97
CA ASP A 620 -3.40 -13.44 0.68
C ASP A 620 -2.56 -14.25 -0.32
N PHE A 621 -2.76 -15.57 -0.36
CA PHE A 621 -1.93 -16.52 -1.09
C PHE A 621 -2.04 -16.43 -2.63
N ASN A 622 -3.06 -15.76 -3.16
CA ASN A 622 -3.32 -15.71 -4.61
C ASN A 622 -2.52 -14.62 -5.35
N ALA A 623 -1.94 -13.63 -4.65
CA ALA A 623 -1.19 -12.54 -5.29
C ALA A 623 0.34 -12.77 -5.35
N ILE A 624 0.88 -13.75 -4.62
CA ILE A 624 2.33 -13.85 -4.32
C ILE A 624 2.91 -15.23 -4.69
N GLN A 625 2.45 -15.84 -5.79
CA GLN A 625 2.96 -17.18 -6.15
C GLN A 625 4.37 -17.22 -6.77
N VAL A 626 4.96 -16.09 -7.18
CA VAL A 626 6.21 -16.13 -7.97
C VAL A 626 7.46 -15.67 -7.21
N PHE A 627 7.35 -14.89 -6.13
CA PHE A 627 8.55 -14.21 -5.56
C PHE A 627 8.69 -14.22 -4.03
N GLY A 628 7.79 -14.84 -3.26
CA GLY A 628 7.89 -14.90 -1.80
C GLY A 628 9.00 -15.81 -1.25
N SER A 629 9.45 -16.80 -2.04
CA SER A 629 10.33 -17.87 -1.56
C SER A 629 11.75 -17.41 -1.12
N PRO A 630 12.47 -16.53 -1.84
CA PRO A 630 13.85 -16.17 -1.49
C PRO A 630 13.95 -15.33 -0.20
N VAL A 631 13.00 -14.42 0.04
CA VAL A 631 12.99 -13.55 1.23
C VAL A 631 12.67 -14.36 2.49
N ILE A 632 11.80 -15.37 2.35
CA ILE A 632 11.49 -16.33 3.43
C ILE A 632 12.74 -17.17 3.74
N VAL A 633 13.39 -17.73 2.73
CA VAL A 633 14.61 -18.51 2.91
C VAL A 633 15.70 -17.66 3.57
N PHE A 634 15.88 -16.41 3.14
CA PHE A 634 16.87 -15.51 3.72
C PHE A 634 16.57 -15.12 5.18
N SER A 635 15.31 -14.78 5.49
CA SER A 635 14.91 -14.42 6.86
C SER A 635 15.02 -15.60 7.82
N VAL A 636 14.66 -16.80 7.36
CA VAL A 636 14.86 -18.04 8.11
C VAL A 636 16.35 -18.33 8.30
N LEU A 637 17.18 -18.11 7.29
CA LEU A 637 18.63 -18.31 7.37
C LEU A 637 19.27 -17.36 8.40
N VAL A 638 18.92 -16.07 8.38
CA VAL A 638 19.41 -15.08 9.35
C VAL A 638 18.98 -15.44 10.77
N MET A 639 17.75 -15.92 10.96
CA MET A 639 17.27 -16.39 12.26
C MET A 639 18.01 -17.64 12.74
N ILE A 640 18.29 -18.60 11.85
CA ILE A 640 19.10 -19.78 12.16
C ILE A 640 20.51 -19.36 12.57
N VAL A 641 21.14 -18.44 11.84
CA VAL A 641 22.48 -17.93 12.17
C VAL A 641 22.48 -17.23 13.54
N ALA A 642 21.47 -16.40 13.84
CA ALA A 642 21.33 -15.76 15.15
C ALA A 642 21.18 -16.79 16.28
N LEU A 643 20.37 -17.84 16.07
CA LEU A 643 20.23 -18.94 17.02
C LEU A 643 21.53 -19.72 17.19
N LEU A 644 22.27 -19.99 16.11
CA LEU A 644 23.56 -20.67 16.17
C LEU A 644 24.60 -19.87 16.95
N PHE A 645 24.65 -18.54 16.78
CA PHE A 645 25.52 -17.68 17.60
C PHE A 645 25.13 -17.70 19.08
N PHE A 646 23.83 -17.70 19.38
CA PHE A 646 23.34 -17.85 20.75
C PHE A 646 23.77 -19.19 21.35
N PHE A 647 23.59 -20.30 20.63
CA PHE A 647 23.99 -21.62 21.11
C PHE A 647 25.51 -21.76 21.22
N TYR A 648 26.29 -21.19 20.30
CA TYR A 648 27.75 -21.19 20.37
C TYR A 648 28.25 -20.47 21.61
N ASP A 649 27.73 -19.27 21.88
CA ASP A 649 28.09 -18.50 23.08
C ASP A 649 27.68 -19.24 24.36
N PHE A 650 26.47 -19.83 24.37
CA PHE A 650 25.98 -20.65 25.47
C PHE A 650 26.89 -21.86 25.74
N ILE A 651 27.28 -22.60 24.70
CA ILE A 651 28.19 -23.76 24.83
C ILE A 651 29.58 -23.32 25.31
N THR A 652 30.09 -22.21 24.79
CA THR A 652 31.40 -21.66 25.17
C THR A 652 31.40 -21.19 26.63
N PHE A 653 30.30 -20.64 27.11
CA PHE A 653 30.11 -20.32 28.52
C PHE A 653 30.01 -21.57 29.38
N CYS A 654 29.23 -22.57 28.94
CA CYS A 654 29.05 -23.83 29.66
C CYS A 654 30.35 -24.61 29.82
N THR A 655 31.21 -24.61 28.79
CA THR A 655 32.54 -25.23 28.85
C THR A 655 33.49 -24.50 29.79
N ARG A 656 33.31 -23.19 30.01
CA ARG A 656 34.14 -22.40 30.93
C ARG A 656 33.68 -22.43 32.40
N THR A 657 32.40 -22.69 32.69
CA THR A 657 31.83 -22.42 34.03
C THR A 657 31.10 -23.60 34.68
N ASN A 658 31.39 -24.85 34.28
CA ASN A 658 30.72 -26.07 34.78
C ASN A 658 29.17 -26.01 34.65
N CYS A 659 28.70 -25.42 33.56
CA CYS A 659 27.35 -25.53 32.99
C CYS A 659 26.18 -25.55 34.00
N ASN A 660 26.05 -24.50 34.81
CA ASN A 660 24.82 -24.23 35.55
C ASN A 660 24.00 -23.19 34.78
N LEU A 661 22.88 -23.60 34.17
CA LEU A 661 22.01 -22.71 33.38
C LEU A 661 21.58 -21.46 34.17
N SER A 662 21.45 -21.59 35.49
CA SER A 662 21.13 -20.47 36.37
C SER A 662 22.26 -19.44 36.47
N SER A 663 23.54 -19.81 36.35
CA SER A 663 24.66 -18.86 36.43
C SER A 663 24.79 -18.04 35.13
N TYR A 664 24.52 -18.65 33.97
CA TYR A 664 24.56 -17.97 32.67
C TYR A 664 23.64 -16.74 32.63
N PHE A 665 22.38 -16.90 33.05
CA PHE A 665 21.42 -15.79 33.07
C PHE A 665 21.60 -14.79 34.22
N THR A 666 22.40 -15.12 35.25
CA THR A 666 22.55 -14.28 36.44
C THR A 666 23.86 -13.48 36.49
N SER A 667 24.87 -13.84 35.70
CA SER A 667 26.22 -13.28 35.81
C SER A 667 26.56 -12.23 34.73
N ASP A 668 25.76 -12.14 33.67
CA ASP A 668 26.04 -11.27 32.53
C ASP A 668 24.80 -10.39 32.23
N PRO A 669 24.93 -9.05 32.07
CA PRO A 669 23.84 -8.14 31.64
C PRO A 669 23.36 -8.37 30.18
N LEU A 670 23.42 -9.63 29.73
CA LEU A 670 23.22 -10.16 28.38
C LEU A 670 21.80 -9.97 27.80
N LEU A 671 20.82 -9.54 28.61
CA LEU A 671 19.48 -9.17 28.11
C LEU A 671 19.54 -8.10 27.00
N PHE A 672 20.50 -7.17 27.06
CA PHE A 672 20.70 -6.16 26.02
C PHE A 672 21.28 -6.70 24.71
N ARG A 673 22.11 -7.75 24.75
CA ARG A 673 22.72 -8.34 23.54
C ARG A 673 21.73 -9.25 22.82
N LEU A 674 20.90 -9.96 23.57
CA LEU A 674 19.84 -10.82 23.02
C LEU A 674 18.75 -9.97 22.33
N ASP A 675 18.36 -8.85 22.94
CA ASP A 675 17.47 -7.86 22.31
C ASP A 675 18.11 -7.27 21.03
N SER A 676 19.40 -6.94 21.06
CA SER A 676 20.13 -6.44 19.88
C SER A 676 20.20 -7.46 18.73
N ILE A 677 20.40 -8.75 19.04
CA ILE A 677 20.46 -9.84 18.06
C ILE A 677 19.07 -10.12 17.47
N LEU A 678 17.99 -9.96 18.24
CA LEU A 678 16.61 -10.13 17.75
C LEU A 678 16.09 -8.94 16.94
N ILE A 679 16.60 -7.73 17.19
CA ILE A 679 16.25 -6.52 16.43
C ILE A 679 16.90 -6.52 15.03
N LEU A 680 18.09 -7.13 14.88
CA LEU A 680 18.83 -7.12 13.62
C LEU A 680 18.08 -7.81 12.44
N PRO A 681 17.46 -8.99 12.60
CA PRO A 681 16.61 -9.59 11.57
C PRO A 681 15.42 -8.71 11.18
N ILE A 682 14.78 -8.04 12.15
CA ILE A 682 13.64 -7.14 11.89
C ILE A 682 14.08 -5.97 11.00
N ILE A 683 15.27 -5.41 11.26
CA ILE A 683 15.85 -4.33 10.44
C ILE A 683 16.20 -4.83 9.04
N VAL A 684 16.88 -5.97 8.95
CA VAL A 684 17.29 -6.53 7.66
C VAL A 684 16.09 -6.87 6.80
N THR A 685 15.07 -7.54 7.36
CA THR A 685 13.82 -7.87 6.66
C THR A 685 13.02 -6.60 6.30
N GLY A 686 12.96 -5.61 7.19
CA GLY A 686 12.29 -4.32 6.92
C GLY A 686 12.96 -3.52 5.80
N VAL A 687 14.29 -3.46 5.76
CA VAL A 687 15.04 -2.74 4.72
C VAL A 687 14.98 -3.50 3.39
N THR A 688 15.20 -4.82 3.40
CA THR A 688 15.20 -5.62 2.15
C THR A 688 13.82 -5.73 1.51
N SER A 689 12.75 -5.92 2.29
CA SER A 689 11.37 -5.93 1.75
C SER A 689 11.01 -4.60 1.10
N ASN A 690 11.41 -3.48 1.70
CA ASN A 690 11.16 -2.14 1.15
C ASN A 690 11.99 -1.84 -0.11
N ILE A 691 13.25 -2.29 -0.19
CA ILE A 691 14.08 -2.17 -1.40
C ILE A 691 13.46 -2.99 -2.55
N ILE A 692 13.03 -4.23 -2.29
CA ILE A 692 12.39 -5.07 -3.30
C ILE A 692 11.09 -4.42 -3.79
N PHE A 693 10.26 -3.90 -2.87
CA PHE A 693 9.02 -3.21 -3.23
C PHE A 693 9.26 -1.94 -4.07
N ALA A 694 10.28 -1.15 -3.71
CA ALA A 694 10.70 0.03 -4.46
C ALA A 694 11.18 -0.31 -5.88
N THR A 695 11.88 -1.43 -6.03
CA THR A 695 12.41 -1.90 -7.32
C THR A 695 11.30 -2.36 -8.26
N ILE A 696 10.18 -2.86 -7.72
CA ILE A 696 9.03 -3.36 -8.48
C ILE A 696 8.10 -2.21 -8.90
N ASN A 697 7.87 -1.22 -8.04
CA ASN A 697 7.00 -0.08 -8.31
C ASN A 697 7.79 1.14 -8.85
N THR A 698 8.22 1.02 -10.10
CA THR A 698 9.00 2.04 -10.85
C THR A 698 8.30 3.40 -11.04
N SER A 699 7.05 3.57 -10.58
CA SER A 699 6.25 4.77 -10.84
C SER A 699 6.35 5.86 -9.77
N TYR A 700 6.94 5.56 -8.61
CA TYR A 700 7.01 6.49 -7.46
C TYR A 700 8.40 6.50 -6.80
N THR A 701 9.46 6.42 -7.61
CA THR A 701 10.83 6.15 -7.12
C THR A 701 11.29 7.16 -6.08
N ASP A 702 11.10 8.46 -6.28
CA ASP A 702 11.87 9.44 -5.51
C ASP A 702 11.31 9.67 -4.10
N LEU A 703 9.97 9.76 -3.98
CA LEU A 703 9.31 9.92 -2.67
C LEU A 703 9.43 8.63 -1.84
N TYR A 704 9.41 7.47 -2.51
CA TYR A 704 9.55 6.18 -1.87
C TYR A 704 10.99 5.91 -1.43
N ILE A 705 11.98 6.30 -2.25
CA ILE A 705 13.40 6.29 -1.87
C ILE A 705 13.63 7.19 -0.65
N ALA A 706 13.07 8.41 -0.64
CA ALA A 706 13.19 9.33 0.49
C ALA A 706 12.55 8.74 1.77
N SER A 707 11.36 8.18 1.67
CA SER A 707 10.71 7.48 2.79
C SER A 707 11.53 6.29 3.29
N ASN A 708 12.19 5.55 2.39
CA ASN A 708 13.01 4.40 2.77
C ASN A 708 14.32 4.81 3.45
N ILE A 709 14.95 5.88 2.99
CA ILE A 709 16.12 6.46 3.66
C ILE A 709 15.73 6.91 5.06
N LEU A 710 14.59 7.59 5.21
CA LEU A 710 14.08 8.01 6.52
C LEU A 710 13.76 6.81 7.44
N ASN A 711 13.15 5.75 6.91
CA ASN A 711 12.89 4.51 7.66
C ASN A 711 14.17 3.81 8.09
N ALA A 712 15.18 3.73 7.21
CA ALA A 712 16.47 3.14 7.55
C ALA A 712 17.20 3.94 8.64
N ILE A 713 17.19 5.28 8.53
CA ILE A 713 17.75 6.16 9.55
C ILE A 713 16.99 6.01 10.88
N PHE A 714 15.66 5.95 10.83
CA PHE A 714 14.83 5.76 12.02
C PHE A 714 15.12 4.43 12.73
N MET A 715 15.20 3.33 11.99
CA MET A 715 15.54 2.02 12.55
C MET A 715 16.96 1.98 13.12
N LEU A 716 17.92 2.64 12.46
CA LEU A 716 19.29 2.76 12.96
C LEU A 716 19.34 3.56 14.26
N LEU A 717 18.60 4.68 14.34
CA LEU A 717 18.46 5.47 15.57
C LEU A 717 17.80 4.67 16.69
N LEU A 718 16.76 3.88 16.38
CA LEU A 718 16.11 2.99 17.34
C LEU A 718 17.09 1.92 17.87
N CYS A 719 17.94 1.36 17.01
CA CYS A 719 19.00 0.44 17.39
C CYS A 719 20.02 1.08 18.33
N LEU A 720 20.45 2.30 18.04
CA LEU A 720 21.35 3.06 18.91
C LEU A 720 20.68 3.39 20.26
N PHE A 721 19.37 3.65 20.25
CA PHE A 721 18.55 3.94 21.43
C PHE A 721 18.35 2.72 22.34
N LEU A 722 18.18 1.53 21.76
CA LEU A 722 17.96 0.26 22.48
C LEU A 722 19.24 -0.45 22.93
N GLY A 723 20.37 0.27 22.97
CA GLY A 723 21.63 -0.26 23.51
C GLY A 723 22.66 -0.70 22.46
N GLY A 724 22.43 -0.44 21.17
CA GLY A 724 23.40 -0.70 20.10
C GLY A 724 24.76 -0.04 20.32
N ASN A 725 24.81 1.08 21.06
CA ASN A 725 26.06 1.72 21.48
C ASN A 725 26.94 0.81 22.37
N VAL A 726 26.33 -0.02 23.21
CA VAL A 726 27.05 -0.98 24.06
C VAL A 726 27.64 -2.09 23.19
N SER A 727 26.88 -2.58 22.21
CA SER A 727 27.33 -3.59 21.25
C SER A 727 28.47 -3.08 20.37
N ILE A 728 28.39 -1.84 19.87
CA ILE A 728 29.46 -1.19 19.11
C ILE A 728 30.70 -0.99 19.99
N ALA A 729 30.54 -0.54 21.24
CA ALA A 729 31.66 -0.43 22.17
C ALA A 729 32.34 -1.78 22.45
N CYS A 730 31.57 -2.85 22.64
CA CYS A 730 32.10 -4.21 22.82
C CYS A 730 32.84 -4.70 21.57
N ILE A 731 32.32 -4.43 20.36
CA ILE A 731 32.98 -4.79 19.10
C ILE A 731 34.27 -3.99 18.92
N VAL A 732 34.24 -2.68 19.21
CA VAL A 732 35.43 -1.83 19.14
C VAL A 732 36.49 -2.29 20.14
N ASP A 733 36.11 -2.68 21.36
CA ASP A 733 37.03 -3.23 22.36
C ASP A 733 37.57 -4.61 21.97
N ALA A 734 36.75 -5.45 21.33
CA ALA A 734 37.17 -6.75 20.80
C ALA A 734 38.14 -6.61 19.61
N VAL A 735 37.86 -5.68 18.69
CA VAL A 735 38.71 -5.38 17.51
C VAL A 735 40.01 -4.71 17.91
N ARG A 736 40.01 -3.88 18.96
CA ARG A 736 41.21 -3.22 19.49
C ARG A 736 42.17 -4.16 20.20
N GLY A 737 41.85 -5.44 20.34
CA GLY A 737 42.75 -6.44 20.91
C GLY A 737 42.99 -6.20 22.40
N SER A 738 42.11 -6.73 23.25
CA SER A 738 42.24 -6.71 24.72
C SER A 738 43.44 -7.51 25.27
N SER A 739 44.45 -7.87 24.47
CA SER A 739 45.57 -8.70 24.93
C SER A 739 46.77 -7.94 25.50
N GLU A 740 46.75 -6.60 25.53
CA GLU A 740 47.93 -5.82 26.00
C GLU A 740 47.67 -4.93 27.21
N ARG A 741 46.56 -5.07 27.96
CA ARG A 741 46.31 -4.20 29.14
C ARG A 741 47.01 -4.64 30.44
N TRP A 742 47.93 -5.61 30.37
CA TRP A 742 48.83 -6.01 31.48
C TRP A 742 50.25 -5.46 31.31
N VAL A 743 50.41 -4.27 30.71
CA VAL A 743 51.70 -3.56 30.74
C VAL A 743 52.01 -3.20 32.18
N ASN A 744 53.17 -3.68 32.65
CA ASN A 744 53.84 -3.35 33.91
C ASN A 744 53.33 -2.05 34.53
N PHE A 745 52.52 -2.19 35.57
CA PHE A 745 52.02 -1.07 36.34
C PHE A 745 53.18 -0.50 37.16
N GLU A 746 53.93 0.43 36.59
CA GLU A 746 54.68 1.41 37.39
C GLU A 746 53.62 2.25 38.10
N GLY A 747 53.46 2.03 39.40
CA GLY A 747 52.46 2.73 40.21
C GLY A 747 52.60 4.24 39.99
N ASP A 748 51.50 4.89 39.62
CA ASP A 748 51.44 6.35 39.57
C ASP A 748 51.90 6.88 40.93
N ASP A 749 52.99 7.66 40.93
CA ASP A 749 53.73 8.10 42.13
C ASP A 749 52.78 8.70 43.18
N VAL A 750 51.71 9.35 42.72
CA VAL A 750 50.65 9.91 43.57
C VAL A 750 49.89 8.83 44.35
N THR A 751 49.53 7.71 43.72
CA THR A 751 48.77 6.64 44.38
C THR A 751 49.60 5.99 45.48
N LEU A 752 50.88 5.71 45.20
CA LEU A 752 51.81 5.15 46.18
C LEU A 752 52.14 6.16 47.29
N LYS A 753 52.30 7.45 46.96
CA LYS A 753 52.50 8.53 47.96
C LYS A 753 51.35 8.58 48.96
N PHE A 754 50.11 8.43 48.50
CA PHE A 754 48.93 8.40 49.38
C PHE A 754 48.85 7.13 50.22
N LEU A 755 49.12 5.96 49.63
CA LEU A 755 49.08 4.68 50.35
C LEU A 755 50.18 4.55 51.41
N HIS A 756 51.32 5.23 51.24
CA HIS A 756 52.43 5.22 52.19
C HIS A 756 52.34 6.32 53.27
N SER A 757 51.51 7.35 53.07
CA SER A 757 51.27 8.40 54.06
C SER A 757 50.12 8.02 55.00
N GLU A 758 50.29 8.17 56.31
CA GLU A 758 49.19 7.92 57.27
C GLU A 758 47.97 8.81 56.99
N VAL A 759 48.21 10.08 56.65
CA VAL A 759 47.17 11.05 56.31
C VAL A 759 46.51 10.69 54.98
N GLY A 760 47.32 10.33 53.97
CA GLY A 760 46.84 9.92 52.65
C GLY A 760 45.99 8.66 52.71
N MET A 761 46.43 7.67 53.48
CA MET A 761 45.73 6.40 53.68
C MET A 761 44.41 6.60 54.43
N ALA A 762 44.38 7.45 55.48
CA ALA A 762 43.15 7.76 56.20
C ALA A 762 42.12 8.48 55.32
N ALA A 763 42.57 9.43 54.49
CA ALA A 763 41.71 10.12 53.54
C ALA A 763 41.16 9.17 52.46
N LEU A 764 42.02 8.29 51.92
CA LEU A 764 41.63 7.31 50.92
C LEU A 764 40.65 6.27 51.49
N LEU A 765 40.86 5.76 52.71
CA LEU A 765 39.91 4.87 53.40
C LEU A 765 38.52 5.51 53.51
N LYS A 766 38.45 6.76 53.97
CA LYS A 766 37.19 7.51 54.10
C LYS A 766 36.53 7.76 52.75
N TYR A 767 37.32 7.98 51.69
CA TYR A 767 36.79 8.15 50.36
C TYR A 767 36.28 6.83 49.76
N SER A 768 37.04 5.76 49.88
CA SER A 768 36.66 4.41 49.44
C SER A 768 35.42 3.87 50.16
N GLU A 769 35.18 4.26 51.41
CA GLU A 769 33.91 3.95 52.08
C GLU A 769 32.71 4.61 51.38
N LYS A 770 32.86 5.85 50.88
CA LYS A 770 31.81 6.56 50.12
C LYS A 770 31.59 5.96 48.73
N GLU A 771 32.63 5.41 48.12
CA GLU A 771 32.61 4.77 46.79
C GLU A 771 32.31 3.26 46.85
N PHE A 772 32.11 2.70 48.05
CA PHE A 772 31.95 1.25 48.26
C PHE A 772 33.11 0.42 47.68
N SER A 773 34.33 0.94 47.79
CA SER A 773 35.57 0.28 47.35
C SER A 773 36.58 0.07 48.48
N LEU A 774 36.10 0.14 49.74
CA LEU A 774 36.90 0.09 50.97
C LEU A 774 37.73 -1.20 51.08
N GLU A 775 37.18 -2.32 50.62
CA GLU A 775 37.83 -3.62 50.62
C GLU A 775 39.19 -3.62 49.92
N ASN A 776 39.33 -2.86 48.83
CA ASN A 776 40.60 -2.77 48.10
C ASN A 776 41.68 -2.09 48.96
N VAL A 777 41.36 -0.97 49.60
CA VAL A 777 42.33 -0.21 50.41
C VAL A 777 42.73 -0.98 51.68
N VAL A 778 41.76 -1.62 52.34
CA VAL A 778 42.02 -2.45 53.53
C VAL A 778 42.84 -3.68 53.16
N ALA A 779 42.51 -4.37 52.06
CA ALA A 779 43.27 -5.52 51.59
C ALA A 779 44.72 -5.16 51.25
N TYR A 780 44.95 -4.04 50.57
CA TYR A 780 46.29 -3.55 50.27
C TYR A 780 47.11 -3.37 51.55
N SER A 781 46.53 -2.74 52.58
CA SER A 781 47.21 -2.54 53.87
C SER A 781 47.54 -3.87 54.56
N ASP A 782 46.60 -4.80 54.62
CA ASP A 782 46.77 -6.07 55.34
C ASP A 782 47.78 -6.98 54.61
N ILE A 783 47.74 -7.02 53.28
CA ILE A 783 48.70 -7.75 52.45
C ILE A 783 50.10 -7.13 52.55
N ASN A 784 50.22 -5.80 52.49
CA ASN A 784 51.52 -5.12 52.61
C ASN A 784 52.17 -5.36 53.98
N LYS A 785 51.38 -5.37 55.07
CA LYS A 785 51.85 -5.75 56.42
C LYS A 785 52.32 -7.20 56.46
N THR A 786 51.60 -8.10 55.79
CA THR A 786 51.93 -9.52 55.73
C THR A 786 53.24 -9.75 55.00
N LEU A 787 53.42 -9.14 53.82
CA LEU A 787 54.64 -9.22 53.00
C LEU A 787 55.89 -8.66 53.72
N LYS A 788 55.74 -7.60 54.52
CA LYS A 788 56.85 -7.01 55.30
C LYS A 788 57.19 -7.77 56.57
N SER A 789 56.31 -8.63 57.07
CA SER A 789 56.54 -9.36 58.31
C SER A 789 57.64 -10.43 58.11
N THR A 790 58.66 -10.41 58.96
CA THR A 790 59.65 -11.51 59.07
C THR A 790 59.11 -12.69 59.88
N ASP A 791 57.86 -12.59 60.33
CA ASP A 791 57.26 -13.48 61.31
C ASP A 791 57.18 -14.93 60.80
N SER A 792 57.32 -15.88 61.72
CA SER A 792 57.36 -17.31 61.39
C SER A 792 55.98 -17.88 61.03
N ASN A 793 54.91 -17.10 61.18
CA ASN A 793 53.52 -17.54 61.02
C ASN A 793 52.81 -16.94 59.79
N LEU A 794 53.47 -16.98 58.63
CA LEU A 794 52.93 -16.50 57.35
C LEU A 794 51.62 -17.20 56.96
N ASP A 795 51.46 -18.47 57.33
CA ASP A 795 50.28 -19.28 56.98
C ASP A 795 49.00 -18.77 57.65
N ALA A 796 49.09 -18.36 58.91
CA ALA A 796 47.96 -17.74 59.61
C ALA A 796 47.55 -16.40 58.99
N ALA A 797 48.53 -15.61 58.53
CA ALA A 797 48.26 -14.34 57.85
C ALA A 797 47.57 -14.56 56.49
N ILE A 798 48.00 -15.56 55.71
CA ILE A 798 47.36 -15.93 54.44
C ILE A 798 45.93 -16.42 54.64
N LEU A 799 45.68 -17.24 55.67
CA LEU A 799 44.33 -17.67 56.05
C LEU A 799 43.44 -16.48 56.44
N SER A 800 44.00 -15.47 57.11
CA SER A 800 43.28 -14.22 57.40
C SER A 800 42.95 -13.44 56.13
N VAL A 801 43.85 -13.37 55.15
CA VAL A 801 43.58 -12.73 53.85
C VAL A 801 42.50 -13.49 53.09
N GLN A 802 42.55 -14.82 53.08
CA GLN A 802 41.54 -15.66 52.43
C GLN A 802 40.14 -15.37 52.97
N THR A 803 39.99 -15.51 54.30
CA THR A 803 38.70 -15.38 54.98
C THR A 803 38.12 -13.99 54.87
N LYS A 804 38.97 -12.96 54.91
CA LYS A 804 38.54 -11.56 54.86
C LYS A 804 38.32 -11.02 53.45
N PHE A 805 39.03 -11.51 52.43
CA PHE A 805 39.04 -10.85 51.12
C PHE A 805 38.79 -11.76 49.92
N MET A 806 39.14 -13.05 49.98
CA MET A 806 39.11 -13.93 48.80
C MET A 806 37.92 -14.90 48.78
N LEU A 807 37.28 -15.15 49.92
CA LEU A 807 36.06 -15.95 49.97
C LEU A 807 34.88 -15.19 49.35
N ARG A 808 34.12 -15.88 48.49
CA ARG A 808 32.85 -15.39 47.91
C ARG A 808 31.75 -15.06 48.92
N THR A 809 31.95 -15.48 50.17
CA THR A 809 31.05 -15.19 51.29
C THR A 809 31.55 -14.05 52.16
N SER A 810 32.70 -13.46 51.85
CA SER A 810 33.24 -12.34 52.60
C SER A 810 32.42 -11.08 52.35
N ALA A 811 32.23 -10.29 53.42
CA ALA A 811 31.68 -8.94 53.32
C ALA A 811 32.65 -7.94 52.64
N MET A 812 33.92 -8.31 52.47
CA MET A 812 34.98 -7.54 51.81
C MET A 812 35.60 -8.35 50.66
N GLU A 813 34.80 -9.12 49.92
CA GLU A 813 35.26 -9.86 48.76
C GLU A 813 35.92 -8.92 47.73
N LEU A 814 37.15 -9.25 47.31
CA LEU A 814 37.88 -8.49 46.31
C LEU A 814 37.45 -8.88 44.89
N ASN A 815 37.19 -7.87 44.07
CA ASN A 815 36.99 -8.05 42.63
C ASN A 815 38.34 -8.10 41.90
N VAL A 816 39.04 -9.24 42.00
CA VAL A 816 40.29 -9.49 41.27
C VAL A 816 40.06 -10.34 40.02
N ALA A 817 41.00 -10.29 39.08
CA ALA A 817 40.96 -11.14 37.90
C ALA A 817 40.96 -12.63 38.26
N HIS A 818 40.29 -13.44 37.43
CA HIS A 818 40.07 -14.86 37.70
C HIS A 818 41.36 -15.67 37.88
N ASP A 819 42.40 -15.34 37.11
CA ASP A 819 43.73 -15.96 37.19
C ASP A 819 44.43 -15.67 38.53
N VAL A 820 44.28 -14.46 39.08
CA VAL A 820 44.76 -14.10 40.42
C VAL A 820 43.99 -14.85 41.50
N ALA A 821 42.64 -14.90 41.40
CA ALA A 821 41.81 -15.67 42.32
C ALA A 821 42.16 -17.17 42.28
N GLN A 822 42.35 -17.74 41.09
CA GLN A 822 42.73 -19.14 40.90
C GLN A 822 44.13 -19.43 41.44
N SER A 823 45.09 -18.52 41.24
CA SER A 823 46.45 -18.66 41.80
C SER A 823 46.41 -18.65 43.33
N PHE A 824 45.53 -17.82 43.91
CA PHE A 824 45.29 -17.81 45.35
C PHE A 824 44.64 -19.10 45.85
N ASP A 825 43.61 -19.62 45.17
CA ASP A 825 42.97 -20.89 45.53
C ASP A 825 43.95 -22.07 45.42
N ASN A 826 44.82 -22.08 44.41
CA ASN A 826 45.87 -23.08 44.25
C ASN A 826 46.89 -23.03 45.40
N LEU A 827 47.26 -21.83 45.85
CA LEU A 827 48.08 -21.65 47.05
C LEU A 827 47.37 -22.20 48.28
N MET A 828 46.08 -21.89 48.46
CA MET A 828 45.32 -22.32 49.62
C MET A 828 45.19 -23.85 49.71
N ASN A 829 45.03 -24.53 48.58
CA ASN A 829 44.97 -25.99 48.53
C ASN A 829 46.31 -26.67 48.89
N ASN A 830 47.44 -25.97 48.74
CA ASN A 830 48.78 -26.50 48.98
C ASN A 830 49.55 -25.76 50.09
N LEU A 831 48.85 -24.96 50.90
CA LEU A 831 49.46 -23.99 51.84
C LEU A 831 50.55 -24.58 52.76
N PRO A 832 50.41 -25.80 53.35
CA PRO A 832 51.44 -26.38 54.22
C PRO A 832 52.75 -26.73 53.48
N ASN A 833 52.65 -26.99 52.18
CA ASN A 833 53.76 -27.45 51.34
C ASN A 833 54.36 -26.34 50.46
N SER A 834 53.68 -25.20 50.34
CA SER A 834 54.16 -24.07 49.54
C SER A 834 55.34 -23.36 50.21
N THR A 835 56.34 -23.03 49.40
CA THR A 835 57.52 -22.27 49.81
C THR A 835 57.16 -20.83 50.18
N ARG A 836 58.02 -20.16 50.96
CA ARG A 836 57.83 -18.74 51.31
C ARG A 836 57.76 -17.85 50.07
N ASP A 837 58.54 -18.18 49.04
CA ASP A 837 58.58 -17.41 47.79
C ASP A 837 57.29 -17.56 46.98
N GLU A 838 56.71 -18.76 46.91
CA GLU A 838 55.40 -18.98 46.29
C GLU A 838 54.29 -18.23 47.02
N LYS A 839 54.31 -18.25 48.36
CA LYS A 839 53.39 -17.50 49.22
C LYS A 839 53.48 -15.99 48.98
N ASN A 840 54.70 -15.45 48.96
CA ASN A 840 54.95 -14.04 48.70
C ASN A 840 54.55 -13.63 47.29
N LYS A 841 54.82 -14.47 46.28
CA LYS A 841 54.47 -14.21 44.89
C LYS A 841 52.96 -14.06 44.73
N VAL A 842 52.18 -15.01 45.22
CA VAL A 842 50.71 -14.98 45.11
C VAL A 842 50.12 -13.79 45.89
N LEU A 843 50.65 -13.47 47.07
CA LEU A 843 50.24 -12.26 47.80
C LEU A 843 50.58 -10.98 47.05
N SER A 844 51.73 -10.93 46.37
CA SER A 844 52.13 -9.81 45.50
C SER A 844 51.18 -9.68 44.30
N ASP A 845 50.77 -10.79 43.69
CA ASP A 845 49.82 -10.80 42.57
C ASP A 845 48.45 -10.24 43.01
N VAL A 846 47.96 -10.65 44.20
CA VAL A 846 46.74 -10.08 44.79
C VAL A 846 46.91 -8.60 45.11
N GLN A 847 48.03 -8.19 45.71
CA GLN A 847 48.33 -6.79 46.01
C GLN A 847 48.33 -5.94 44.74
N GLN A 848 48.88 -6.46 43.65
CA GLN A 848 48.94 -5.76 42.37
C GLN A 848 47.56 -5.62 41.73
N ALA A 849 46.72 -6.67 41.78
CA ALA A 849 45.34 -6.58 41.32
C ALA A 849 44.53 -5.54 42.12
N VAL A 850 44.72 -5.51 43.43
CA VAL A 850 44.12 -4.52 44.33
C VAL A 850 44.60 -3.09 44.00
N LEU A 851 45.89 -2.89 43.70
CA LEU A 851 46.42 -1.59 43.29
C LEU A 851 45.77 -1.04 42.02
N VAL A 852 45.44 -1.91 41.06
CA VAL A 852 44.71 -1.50 39.85
C VAL A 852 43.33 -0.96 40.21
N ASN A 853 42.61 -1.63 41.12
CA ASN A 853 41.31 -1.16 41.60
C ASN A 853 41.41 0.14 42.43
N ILE A 854 42.46 0.27 43.25
CA ILE A 854 42.73 1.49 44.02
C ILE A 854 43.02 2.65 43.09
N LYS A 855 43.77 2.45 42.00
CA LYS A 855 44.05 3.52 41.03
C LYS A 855 42.79 4.08 40.42
N ASP A 856 41.85 3.23 40.02
CA ASP A 856 40.56 3.69 39.49
C ASP A 856 39.79 4.53 40.53
N THR A 857 39.84 4.13 41.80
CA THR A 857 39.30 4.93 42.92
C THR A 857 40.06 6.25 43.09
N MET A 858 41.39 6.23 43.00
CA MET A 858 42.27 7.40 43.14
C MET A 858 42.06 8.41 42.01
N ASP A 859 41.87 7.93 40.77
CA ASP A 859 41.60 8.79 39.62
C ASP A 859 40.29 9.56 39.77
N ARG A 860 39.29 9.00 40.49
CA ARG A 860 38.10 9.76 40.92
C ARG A 860 38.40 10.66 42.11
N PHE A 861 39.14 10.17 43.10
CA PHE A 861 39.46 10.89 44.32
C PHE A 861 40.20 12.21 44.04
N LYS A 862 41.13 12.23 43.09
CA LYS A 862 41.91 13.40 42.63
C LYS A 862 41.05 14.63 42.29
N PHE A 863 39.78 14.43 41.91
CA PHE A 863 38.86 15.52 41.54
C PHE A 863 37.96 15.98 42.68
N THR A 864 38.22 15.54 43.91
CA THR A 864 37.45 15.90 45.10
C THR A 864 38.13 16.98 45.93
N ARG A 865 37.33 17.74 46.69
CA ARG A 865 37.87 18.76 47.61
C ARG A 865 38.66 18.12 48.75
N GLU A 866 38.25 16.94 49.17
CA GLU A 866 38.94 16.13 50.17
C GLU A 866 40.35 15.74 49.74
N PHE A 867 40.57 15.47 48.45
CA PHE A 867 41.91 15.21 47.92
C PHE A 867 42.78 16.47 47.95
N GLU A 868 42.29 17.62 47.48
CA GLU A 868 43.03 18.89 47.51
C GLU A 868 43.44 19.30 48.95
N GLU A 869 42.56 19.05 49.92
CA GLU A 869 42.83 19.32 51.33
C GLU A 869 43.87 18.35 51.91
N CYS A 870 43.74 17.06 51.60
CA CYS A 870 44.68 16.03 52.02
C CYS A 870 46.08 16.25 51.42
N GLU A 871 46.16 16.58 50.13
CA GLU A 871 47.42 16.88 49.44
C GLU A 871 48.12 18.09 50.07
N ARG A 872 47.35 19.14 50.42
CA ARG A 872 47.88 20.31 51.15
C ARG A 872 48.47 19.94 52.51
N ILE A 873 47.77 19.11 53.28
CA ILE A 873 48.24 18.64 54.60
C ILE A 873 49.48 17.76 54.45
N MET A 874 49.52 16.86 53.46
CA MET A 874 50.66 16.00 53.19
C MET A 874 51.91 16.82 52.81
N ASN A 875 51.76 17.83 51.97
CA ASN A 875 52.87 18.71 51.59
C ASN A 875 53.36 19.55 52.79
N LEU A 876 52.45 20.08 53.61
CA LEU A 876 52.80 20.78 54.86
C LEU A 876 53.56 19.88 55.85
N SER A 877 53.13 18.63 56.00
CA SER A 877 53.82 17.67 56.87
C SER A 877 55.23 17.38 56.37
N GLU A 878 55.43 17.26 55.06
CA GLU A 878 56.74 17.04 54.45
C GLU A 878 57.68 18.24 54.68
N ASP A 879 57.15 19.47 54.55
CA ASP A 879 57.89 20.70 54.82
C ASP A 879 58.27 20.85 56.30
N VAL A 880 57.37 20.46 57.22
CA VAL A 880 57.64 20.46 58.67
C VAL A 880 58.72 19.43 59.03
N THR A 881 58.65 18.21 58.50
CA THR A 881 59.68 17.19 58.74
C THR A 881 61.04 17.64 58.21
N LYS A 882 61.09 18.24 57.00
CA LYS A 882 62.32 18.82 56.46
C LYS A 882 62.85 19.97 57.31
N ALA A 883 61.97 20.83 57.84
CA ALA A 883 62.37 21.93 58.73
C ALA A 883 62.88 21.42 60.09
N MET A 884 62.31 20.33 60.61
CA MET A 884 62.80 19.67 61.83
C MET A 884 64.15 18.97 61.62
N ASP A 885 64.37 18.32 60.47
CA ASP A 885 65.67 17.75 60.11
C ASP A 885 66.77 18.80 59.91
N PHE A 886 66.41 20.01 59.44
CA PHE A 886 67.33 21.15 59.42
C PHE A 886 67.66 21.69 60.82
N GLY A 887 66.78 21.46 61.81
CA GLY A 887 67.02 21.78 63.22
C GLY A 887 68.08 20.89 63.88
N THR A 888 68.37 19.71 63.32
CA THR A 888 69.36 18.75 63.84
C THR A 888 70.78 18.97 63.28
N LEU A 889 70.99 20.02 62.48
CA LEU A 889 72.32 20.50 62.05
C LEU A 889 72.71 21.84 62.72
N LYS A 890 71.99 22.26 63.76
CA LYS A 890 72.41 23.36 64.63
C LYS A 890 72.01 23.13 66.09
N ASN A 891 72.54 22.05 66.66
CA ASN A 891 73.10 22.01 68.02
C ASN A 891 73.99 20.77 68.18
#